data_AF-A0A972B0E7-F1
#
_entry.id   AF-A0A972B0E7-F1
#
_cell.length_a   1.000
_cell.length_b   1.000
_cell.length_c   1.000
_cell.angle_alpha   90.00
_cell.angle_beta   90.00
_cell.angle_gamma   90.00
#
_symmetry.space_group_name_H-M   'P 1'
#
loop_
_entity.id
_entity.type
_entity.pdbx_description
1 polymer ?
#
loop_
_entity_poly.entity_id
_entity_poly.type
_entity_poly.pdbx_seq_one_letter_code
_entity_poly.pdbx_strand_id
1 'polypeptide(L)'
;MTTQKQQIWRLAKLPLAVGLASALAVPASAVTFDLGEVEGSFDSSLSVGASWSTAKRDMRFVGNANGGTGFTQTGDDGRLNFQRGKTFSQIFKGLHDLELKYKDTGVFVRGKYWYDTELQDGNRPHKDISNKGRKEGAKTRGAEILDAFVYHNYNIAEQPGTVRLGKQVVSWGESTFIMNSINSINPIDVSAFRRPGAELKEGLIPVNMFFVSQNLTDQLSMEAFYQLSWKQTVVDNCGTFFSSADVAADGCNDNYHILDRQLTDLLMGVDRLNAIPAGVLPGGIPGSVLAPANTGQAGIAYSGREGMLVRRGKDNKAKDDGQFGFAFRWLGDNTEYGAYMMNYHSRTPFLSMKNANATALAGVPGAAQGIYNSLKLSGVAPTAPLWTNPNPATIGGAANPLYLQSMQLAGAAVAVGNGQYFMDYPEDIRLYGLSFSTTLPTGTAWQGEISYRPNMPVQINTQQMTLALGALASQANGLSIPTWQNGNSGAIQKGYKRKEVTQLQTTFTHFFDQVLGASRATVVGEVGWTHVGGLESIRNKDSIRYGRDPIFGVKGSAVDPTGTSVAKYGDHGFVTKNSWGYRVRGILDYSDVFAGINLHPNMAFSHDVDGYGPNGQFNEGAKAVSFGLDADYQNTYTAALSYTNFFDGRYNTLKDRDFVSLSFGVNF
;
A
#
# COMPACT_ATOMS: atom_id res chain seq x y z
N MET A 1 6.92 -19.03 -56.86
CA MET A 1 6.69 -17.59 -57.07
C MET A 1 5.45 -17.22 -56.26
N THR A 2 5.64 -16.74 -55.03
CA THR A 2 4.55 -16.24 -54.17
C THR A 2 5.18 -15.24 -53.20
N THR A 3 4.70 -14.02 -53.30
CA THR A 3 5.33 -12.78 -52.83
C THR A 3 5.15 -12.61 -51.31
N GLN A 4 6.25 -12.45 -50.57
CA GLN A 4 6.21 -11.98 -49.18
C GLN A 4 5.77 -10.51 -49.15
N LYS A 5 4.67 -10.21 -48.46
CA LYS A 5 4.32 -8.83 -48.06
C LYS A 5 5.00 -8.49 -46.75
N GLN A 6 6.02 -7.63 -46.80
CA GLN A 6 6.58 -6.96 -45.62
C GLN A 6 5.55 -5.97 -45.07
N GLN A 7 5.12 -6.15 -43.81
CA GLN A 7 4.29 -5.18 -43.09
C GLN A 7 5.16 -4.05 -42.54
N ILE A 8 5.07 -2.90 -43.20
CA ILE A 8 5.61 -1.61 -42.76
C ILE A 8 4.64 -1.01 -41.73
N TRP A 9 4.78 -1.35 -40.44
CA TRP A 9 4.03 -0.73 -39.33
C TRP A 9 4.88 -0.54 -38.08
N ARG A 10 6.00 0.19 -38.20
CA ARG A 10 6.86 0.54 -37.05
C ARG A 10 7.22 2.02 -36.88
N LEU A 11 6.53 2.94 -37.55
CA LEU A 11 6.84 4.38 -37.45
C LEU A 11 5.77 5.26 -36.79
N ALA A 12 4.64 4.70 -36.32
CA ALA A 12 3.56 5.49 -35.73
C ALA A 12 3.78 5.94 -34.26
N LYS A 13 4.84 5.49 -33.58
CA LYS A 13 5.12 5.90 -32.18
C LYS A 13 6.00 7.16 -32.05
N LEU A 14 6.77 7.52 -33.08
CA LEU A 14 7.56 8.76 -33.10
C LEU A 14 6.73 10.04 -33.36
N PRO A 15 5.72 10.08 -34.26
CA PRO A 15 5.03 11.32 -34.59
C PRO A 15 4.10 11.83 -33.49
N LEU A 16 3.69 10.99 -32.52
CA LEU A 16 2.90 11.44 -31.37
C LEU A 16 3.78 12.21 -30.35
N ALA A 17 5.02 11.74 -30.13
CA ALA A 17 5.98 12.38 -29.24
C ALA A 17 6.51 13.70 -29.84
N VAL A 18 6.74 13.74 -31.16
CA VAL A 18 7.14 14.97 -31.87
C VAL A 18 5.95 15.93 -32.02
N GLY A 19 4.74 15.42 -32.23
CA GLY A 19 3.51 16.22 -32.35
C GLY A 19 3.13 16.96 -31.07
N LEU A 20 3.25 16.31 -29.89
CA LEU A 20 3.06 16.98 -28.60
C LEU A 20 4.18 17.98 -28.29
N ALA A 21 5.44 17.68 -28.63
CA ALA A 21 6.54 18.63 -28.46
C ALA A 21 6.34 19.91 -29.29
N SER A 22 5.73 19.82 -30.48
CA SER A 22 5.36 20.99 -31.29
C SER A 22 4.13 21.74 -30.80
N ALA A 23 3.21 21.10 -30.06
CA ALA A 23 2.06 21.76 -29.45
C ALA A 23 2.42 22.55 -28.18
N LEU A 24 3.59 22.27 -27.60
CA LEU A 24 4.18 23.01 -26.49
C LEU A 24 4.88 24.32 -26.91
N ALA A 25 4.82 24.70 -28.19
CA ALA A 25 5.46 25.92 -28.72
C ALA A 25 4.56 27.17 -28.69
N VAL A 26 3.38 27.11 -28.05
CA VAL A 26 2.50 28.27 -27.84
C VAL A 26 2.95 28.98 -26.55
N PRO A 27 3.02 30.33 -26.49
CA PRO A 27 3.31 31.03 -25.24
C PRO A 27 2.26 30.64 -24.21
N ALA A 28 2.76 29.97 -23.18
CA ALA A 28 1.98 29.39 -22.12
C ALA A 28 1.97 30.46 -21.01
N SER A 29 0.86 31.19 -20.87
CA SER A 29 0.70 32.27 -19.89
C SER A 29 -0.42 31.98 -18.90
N ALA A 30 -0.17 32.24 -17.62
CA ALA A 30 -1.18 32.26 -16.56
C ALA A 30 -2.21 33.31 -16.92
N VAL A 31 -3.48 32.95 -16.85
CA VAL A 31 -4.55 33.88 -17.21
C VAL A 31 -5.13 34.45 -15.94
N THR A 32 -4.68 35.65 -15.57
CA THR A 32 -5.41 36.52 -14.65
C THR A 32 -6.47 37.29 -15.43
N PHE A 33 -7.69 37.32 -14.93
CA PHE A 33 -8.81 38.01 -15.58
C PHE A 33 -9.70 38.71 -14.57
N ASP A 34 -10.24 39.86 -14.95
CA ASP A 34 -11.18 40.62 -14.14
C ASP A 34 -12.59 40.51 -14.73
N LEU A 35 -13.54 40.06 -13.91
CA LEU A 35 -14.96 40.01 -14.24
C LEU A 35 -15.72 41.01 -13.34
N GLY A 36 -15.57 42.30 -13.66
CA GLY A 36 -16.15 43.37 -12.85
C GLY A 36 -15.40 43.53 -11.53
N GLU A 37 -16.05 43.18 -10.41
CA GLU A 37 -15.46 43.19 -9.07
C GLU A 37 -14.81 41.85 -8.67
N VAL A 38 -14.86 40.84 -9.55
CA VAL A 38 -14.29 39.51 -9.30
C VAL A 38 -12.94 39.42 -10.00
N GLU A 39 -11.88 39.20 -9.22
CA GLU A 39 -10.54 38.88 -9.70
C GLU A 39 -10.44 37.36 -9.88
N GLY A 40 -9.95 36.88 -11.02
CA GLY A 40 -9.79 35.46 -11.31
C GLY A 40 -8.37 35.13 -11.73
N SER A 41 -7.87 33.97 -11.30
CA SER A 41 -6.63 33.38 -11.82
C SER A 41 -6.86 31.94 -12.25
N PHE A 42 -6.22 31.56 -13.35
CA PHE A 42 -6.22 30.19 -13.84
C PHE A 42 -4.80 29.75 -14.20
N ASP A 43 -4.28 28.80 -13.42
CA ASP A 43 -2.95 28.23 -13.57
C ASP A 43 -3.05 26.78 -14.04
N SER A 44 -2.20 26.38 -14.98
CA SER A 44 -2.18 25.05 -15.56
C SER A 44 -0.78 24.44 -15.53
N SER A 45 -0.71 23.15 -15.24
CA SER A 45 0.50 22.36 -15.38
C SER A 45 0.19 21.10 -16.17
N LEU A 46 0.94 20.88 -17.24
CA LEU A 46 0.86 19.66 -18.06
C LEU A 46 2.19 18.93 -17.98
N SER A 47 2.15 17.61 -17.81
CA SER A 47 3.37 16.79 -17.80
C SER A 47 3.21 15.48 -18.56
N VAL A 48 4.32 15.04 -19.16
CA VAL A 48 4.50 13.71 -19.73
C VAL A 48 5.69 13.04 -19.06
N GLY A 49 5.60 11.75 -18.79
CA GLY A 49 6.74 11.03 -18.24
C GLY A 49 6.65 9.53 -18.38
N ALA A 50 7.79 8.87 -18.21
CA ALA A 50 7.91 7.43 -18.29
C ALA A 50 8.91 6.90 -17.27
N SER A 51 8.65 5.67 -16.81
CA SER A 51 9.53 4.96 -15.88
C SER A 51 9.85 3.55 -16.34
N TRP A 52 11.09 3.11 -16.09
CA TRP A 52 11.62 1.82 -16.49
C TRP A 52 12.21 1.07 -15.30
N SER A 53 11.87 -0.22 -15.19
CA SER A 53 12.49 -1.10 -14.20
C SER A 53 13.96 -1.37 -14.58
N THR A 54 14.86 -1.37 -13.59
CA THR A 54 16.29 -1.64 -13.81
C THR A 54 16.80 -2.86 -13.03
N ALA A 55 16.10 -3.27 -11.96
CA ALA A 55 16.44 -4.46 -11.20
C ALA A 55 15.91 -5.75 -11.86
N LYS A 56 16.64 -6.85 -11.68
CA LYS A 56 16.12 -8.18 -12.00
C LYS A 56 15.15 -8.60 -10.89
N ARG A 57 14.04 -9.23 -11.27
CA ARG A 57 13.09 -9.83 -10.32
C ARG A 57 13.80 -10.78 -9.37
N ASP A 58 13.52 -10.61 -8.08
CA ASP A 58 14.00 -11.53 -7.05
C ASP A 58 12.95 -12.63 -6.80
N MET A 59 13.31 -13.88 -7.11
CA MET A 59 12.41 -15.02 -6.94
C MET A 59 12.09 -15.34 -5.46
N ARG A 60 12.77 -14.69 -4.50
CA ARG A 60 12.38 -14.72 -3.07
C ARG A 60 11.07 -13.98 -2.80
N PHE A 61 10.71 -13.04 -3.66
CA PHE A 61 9.48 -12.26 -3.54
C PHE A 61 8.37 -12.72 -4.49
N VAL A 62 8.55 -13.87 -5.13
CA VAL A 62 7.53 -14.55 -5.92
C VAL A 62 7.07 -15.77 -5.14
N GLY A 63 5.76 -15.97 -5.02
CA GLY A 63 5.18 -17.07 -4.28
C GLY A 63 5.54 -18.43 -4.88
N ASN A 64 5.59 -19.47 -4.03
CA ASN A 64 5.97 -20.82 -4.43
C ASN A 64 5.08 -21.37 -5.57
N ALA A 65 3.75 -21.21 -5.51
CA ALA A 65 2.88 -21.69 -6.58
C ALA A 65 3.18 -21.02 -7.95
N ASN A 66 3.64 -19.77 -7.93
CA ASN A 66 4.06 -19.01 -9.11
C ASN A 66 5.52 -19.32 -9.55
N GLY A 67 6.16 -20.35 -8.98
CA GLY A 67 7.51 -20.80 -9.33
C GLY A 67 8.63 -20.05 -8.63
N GLY A 68 8.32 -19.19 -7.66
CA GLY A 68 9.30 -18.55 -6.79
C GLY A 68 9.59 -19.35 -5.54
N THR A 69 10.21 -18.69 -4.56
CA THR A 69 10.53 -19.30 -3.26
C THR A 69 9.75 -18.69 -2.11
N GLY A 70 9.07 -17.57 -2.31
CA GLY A 70 8.28 -16.86 -1.30
C GLY A 70 7.13 -17.70 -0.75
N PHE A 71 6.69 -17.39 0.47
CA PHE A 71 5.69 -18.19 1.18
C PHE A 71 4.28 -18.09 0.57
N THR A 72 3.96 -16.95 -0.05
CA THR A 72 2.62 -16.67 -0.58
C THR A 72 2.69 -15.81 -1.85
N GLN A 73 1.58 -15.75 -2.57
CA GLN A 73 1.38 -15.09 -3.85
C GLN A 73 0.66 -13.75 -3.71
N THR A 74 0.29 -13.32 -2.49
CA THR A 74 -0.59 -12.16 -2.23
C THR A 74 0.00 -10.78 -2.56
N GLY A 75 1.20 -10.72 -3.15
CA GLY A 75 1.93 -9.48 -3.43
C GLY A 75 2.99 -9.65 -4.52
N ASP A 76 2.84 -10.62 -5.42
CA ASP A 76 3.80 -10.93 -6.47
C ASP A 76 3.32 -10.59 -7.89
N ASP A 77 2.06 -10.19 -8.09
CA ASP A 77 1.51 -9.93 -9.43
C ASP A 77 2.32 -8.83 -10.15
N GLY A 78 2.70 -7.76 -9.44
CA GLY A 78 3.55 -6.69 -9.97
C GLY A 78 4.95 -7.16 -10.39
N ARG A 79 5.50 -8.17 -9.72
CA ARG A 79 6.80 -8.78 -10.08
C ARG A 79 6.65 -9.71 -11.27
N LEU A 80 5.51 -10.38 -11.39
CA LEU A 80 5.22 -11.23 -12.53
C LEU A 80 4.93 -10.41 -13.80
N ASN A 81 4.33 -9.22 -13.64
CA ASN A 81 3.98 -8.31 -14.73
C ASN A 81 5.15 -7.52 -15.33
N PHE A 82 6.14 -7.14 -14.52
CA PHE A 82 7.21 -6.25 -14.96
C PHE A 82 8.61 -6.89 -14.83
N GLN A 83 9.38 -6.79 -15.90
CA GLN A 83 10.73 -7.32 -16.00
C GLN A 83 11.75 -6.19 -16.13
N ARG A 84 13.02 -6.50 -15.82
CA ARG A 84 14.13 -5.57 -16.02
C ARG A 84 14.14 -5.01 -17.44
N GLY A 85 14.34 -3.70 -17.54
CA GLY A 85 14.41 -2.96 -18.80
C GLY A 85 13.05 -2.72 -19.47
N LYS A 86 11.94 -3.15 -18.85
CA LYS A 86 10.59 -2.85 -19.33
C LYS A 86 10.08 -1.56 -18.70
N THR A 87 9.36 -0.80 -19.52
CA THR A 87 8.57 0.34 -19.07
C THR A 87 7.45 -0.14 -18.17
N PHE A 88 7.17 0.58 -17.10
CA PHE A 88 6.02 0.28 -16.23
C PHE A 88 5.04 1.44 -16.06
N SER A 89 5.37 2.61 -16.58
CA SER A 89 4.47 3.76 -16.64
C SER A 89 4.86 4.63 -17.83
N GLN A 90 3.87 5.09 -18.58
CA GLN A 90 3.99 6.11 -19.64
C GLN A 90 2.79 7.03 -19.55
N ILE A 91 2.92 8.08 -18.74
CA ILE A 91 1.81 8.89 -18.27
C ILE A 91 1.80 10.28 -18.89
N PHE A 92 0.61 10.74 -19.22
CA PHE A 92 0.29 12.14 -19.42
C PHE A 92 -0.61 12.61 -18.26
N LYS A 93 -0.35 13.80 -17.73
CA LYS A 93 -1.12 14.41 -16.65
C LYS A 93 -1.37 15.88 -16.94
N GLY A 94 -2.52 16.36 -16.50
CA GLY A 94 -2.82 17.79 -16.45
C GLY A 94 -3.44 18.16 -15.10
N LEU A 95 -3.04 19.32 -14.59
CA LEU A 95 -3.49 19.89 -13.34
C LEU A 95 -3.86 21.36 -13.59
N HIS A 96 -5.00 21.78 -13.07
CA HIS A 96 -5.56 23.11 -13.28
C HIS A 96 -6.07 23.69 -11.97
N ASP A 97 -5.64 24.89 -11.65
CA ASP A 97 -6.03 25.64 -10.46
C ASP A 97 -6.83 26.86 -10.92
N LEU A 98 -8.04 27.03 -10.39
CA LEU A 98 -8.91 28.18 -10.60
C LEU A 98 -9.18 28.85 -9.25
N GLU A 99 -8.84 30.13 -9.14
CA GLU A 99 -9.21 30.96 -8.02
C GLU A 99 -10.09 32.11 -8.50
N LEU A 100 -11.19 32.35 -7.79
CA LEU A 100 -12.07 33.50 -8.00
C LEU A 100 -12.20 34.24 -6.68
N LYS A 101 -11.89 35.52 -6.65
CA LYS A 101 -11.87 36.35 -5.46
C LYS A 101 -12.79 37.55 -5.60
N TYR A 102 -13.60 37.77 -4.58
CA TYR A 102 -14.48 38.93 -4.42
C TYR A 102 -14.27 39.52 -3.03
N LYS A 103 -13.55 40.64 -2.95
CA LYS A 103 -13.16 41.28 -1.68
C LYS A 103 -12.46 40.27 -0.76
N ASP A 104 -13.04 39.99 0.41
CA ASP A 104 -12.50 39.08 1.43
C ASP A 104 -12.95 37.62 1.26
N THR A 105 -13.77 37.33 0.25
CA THR A 105 -14.29 35.99 -0.04
C THR A 105 -13.68 35.46 -1.32
N GLY A 106 -13.35 34.17 -1.36
CA GLY A 106 -12.95 33.54 -2.60
C GLY A 106 -13.36 32.07 -2.71
N VAL A 107 -13.27 31.57 -3.92
CA VAL A 107 -13.54 30.18 -4.30
C VAL A 107 -12.29 29.63 -4.96
N PHE A 108 -11.82 28.49 -4.48
CA PHE A 108 -10.68 27.78 -5.04
C PHE A 108 -11.12 26.40 -5.54
N VAL A 109 -10.75 26.07 -6.78
CA VAL A 109 -11.02 24.76 -7.39
C VAL A 109 -9.75 24.25 -8.06
N ARG A 110 -9.38 23.00 -7.78
CA ARG A 110 -8.27 22.29 -8.42
C ARG A 110 -8.76 21.02 -9.09
N GLY A 111 -8.50 20.86 -10.37
CA GLY A 111 -8.83 19.68 -11.16
C GLY A 111 -7.60 18.98 -11.71
N LYS A 112 -7.55 17.65 -11.63
CA LYS A 112 -6.49 16.84 -12.25
C LYS A 112 -7.07 15.77 -13.18
N TYR A 113 -6.34 15.43 -14.23
CA TYR A 113 -6.61 14.26 -15.06
C TYR A 113 -5.31 13.58 -15.48
N TRP A 114 -5.40 12.30 -15.81
CA TRP A 114 -4.24 11.53 -16.24
C TRP A 114 -4.62 10.36 -17.14
N TYR A 115 -3.63 9.92 -17.92
CA TYR A 115 -3.72 8.74 -18.76
C TYR A 115 -2.36 8.06 -18.85
N ASP A 116 -2.24 6.84 -18.32
CA ASP A 116 -1.04 6.01 -18.43
C ASP A 116 -1.19 4.98 -19.55
N THR A 117 -0.60 5.27 -20.72
CA THR A 117 -0.66 4.42 -21.92
C THR A 117 -0.06 3.03 -21.71
N GLU A 118 1.00 2.90 -20.91
CA GLU A 118 1.63 1.60 -20.65
C GLU A 118 0.65 0.73 -19.84
N LEU A 119 0.06 1.28 -18.78
CA LEU A 119 -0.84 0.50 -17.92
C LEU A 119 -2.26 0.32 -18.49
N GLN A 120 -2.77 1.29 -19.25
CA GLN A 120 -4.14 1.29 -19.78
C GLN A 120 -4.31 0.44 -21.04
N ASP A 121 -3.34 0.49 -21.96
CA ASP A 121 -3.45 -0.14 -23.29
C ASP A 121 -2.51 -1.34 -23.45
N GLY A 122 -1.54 -1.50 -22.54
CA GLY A 122 -0.54 -2.55 -22.63
C GLY A 122 -0.95 -3.86 -21.95
N ASN A 123 -0.83 -4.97 -22.66
CA ASN A 123 -1.03 -6.31 -22.11
C ASN A 123 0.11 -6.71 -21.18
N ARG A 124 -0.23 -7.47 -20.14
CA ARG A 124 0.71 -7.96 -19.12
C ARG A 124 0.97 -9.46 -19.29
N PRO A 125 2.18 -9.94 -18.97
CA PRO A 125 2.52 -11.36 -19.07
C PRO A 125 1.82 -12.24 -18.01
N HIS A 126 1.30 -11.67 -16.92
CA HIS A 126 0.63 -12.41 -15.85
C HIS A 126 -0.83 -11.98 -15.69
N LYS A 127 -1.10 -10.74 -15.30
CA LYS A 127 -2.48 -10.20 -15.18
C LYS A 127 -2.57 -8.76 -15.67
N ASP A 128 -3.52 -8.51 -16.55
CA ASP A 128 -3.80 -7.16 -17.04
C ASP A 128 -4.32 -6.24 -15.92
N ILE A 129 -3.97 -4.96 -16.00
CA ILE A 129 -4.37 -3.97 -15.01
C ILE A 129 -5.78 -3.49 -15.34
N SER A 130 -6.70 -3.63 -14.39
CA SER A 130 -8.10 -3.23 -14.56
C SER A 130 -8.40 -1.88 -13.89
N ASN A 131 -9.37 -1.15 -14.42
CA ASN A 131 -9.97 0.02 -13.75
C ASN A 131 -11.30 -0.31 -13.07
N LYS A 132 -11.82 -1.52 -13.26
CA LYS A 132 -13.13 -1.93 -12.75
C LYS A 132 -13.10 -2.02 -11.21
N GLY A 133 -13.96 -1.25 -10.56
CA GLY A 133 -14.09 -1.26 -9.10
C GLY A 133 -12.91 -0.64 -8.34
N ARG A 134 -11.98 0.05 -9.03
CA ARG A 134 -10.82 0.71 -8.41
C ARG A 134 -11.17 2.11 -7.90
N LYS A 135 -10.46 2.56 -6.86
CA LYS A 135 -10.46 3.98 -6.46
C LYS A 135 -9.92 4.84 -7.59
N GLU A 136 -10.42 6.07 -7.72
CA GLU A 136 -10.06 6.97 -8.82
C GLU A 136 -8.54 7.09 -8.95
N GLY A 137 -7.82 7.53 -7.91
CA GLY A 137 -6.35 7.63 -7.89
C GLY A 137 -5.57 6.34 -8.22
N ALA A 138 -6.15 5.16 -8.05
CA ALA A 138 -5.52 3.87 -8.38
C ALA A 138 -5.75 3.43 -9.85
N LYS A 139 -6.61 4.13 -10.60
CA LYS A 139 -6.87 3.81 -12.00
C LYS A 139 -5.71 4.24 -12.89
N THR A 140 -5.54 3.52 -13.99
CA THR A 140 -4.55 3.82 -15.04
C THR A 140 -4.90 5.08 -15.84
N ARG A 141 -6.18 5.48 -15.83
CA ARG A 141 -6.69 6.74 -16.36
C ARG A 141 -7.82 7.27 -15.48
N GLY A 142 -7.96 8.58 -15.41
CA GLY A 142 -9.00 9.19 -14.59
C GLY A 142 -8.98 10.70 -14.62
N ALA A 143 -9.98 11.29 -13.97
CA ALA A 143 -10.05 12.72 -13.69
C ALA A 143 -10.73 12.92 -12.34
N GLU A 144 -10.22 13.86 -11.54
CA GLU A 144 -10.81 14.20 -10.25
C GLU A 144 -10.63 15.68 -9.92
N ILE A 145 -11.62 16.23 -9.22
CA ILE A 145 -11.46 17.50 -8.52
C ILE A 145 -10.73 17.20 -7.23
N LEU A 146 -9.54 17.77 -7.06
CA LEU A 146 -8.76 17.68 -5.82
C LEU A 146 -9.39 18.60 -4.78
N ASP A 147 -9.13 19.90 -4.87
CA ASP A 147 -9.62 20.91 -3.94
C ASP A 147 -10.85 21.62 -4.54
N ALA A 148 -11.81 21.97 -3.69
CA ALA A 148 -13.00 22.74 -4.04
C ALA A 148 -13.59 23.33 -2.76
N PHE A 149 -13.21 24.56 -2.41
CA PHE A 149 -13.66 25.20 -1.19
C PHE A 149 -13.92 26.69 -1.37
N VAL A 150 -14.78 27.22 -0.49
CA VAL A 150 -15.00 28.65 -0.32
C VAL A 150 -14.26 29.08 0.93
N TYR A 151 -13.60 30.24 0.87
CA TYR A 151 -12.97 30.85 2.02
C TYR A 151 -13.48 32.28 2.23
N HIS A 152 -13.44 32.73 3.48
CA HIS A 152 -13.73 34.11 3.85
C HIS A 152 -12.74 34.58 4.92
N ASN A 153 -12.09 35.70 4.64
CA ASN A 153 -11.18 36.36 5.56
C ASN A 153 -11.95 37.41 6.36
N TYR A 154 -11.64 37.53 7.64
CA TYR A 154 -12.32 38.44 8.54
C TYR A 154 -11.36 38.93 9.63
N ASN A 155 -11.77 39.93 10.40
CA ASN A 155 -11.00 40.45 11.54
C ASN A 155 -11.87 40.44 12.80
N ILE A 156 -11.36 39.89 13.89
CA ILE A 156 -11.98 39.95 15.22
C ILE A 156 -11.00 40.66 16.15
N ALA A 157 -11.43 41.76 16.77
CA ALA A 157 -10.58 42.56 17.65
C ALA A 157 -9.21 42.90 17.02
N GLU A 158 -9.23 43.34 15.76
CA GLU A 158 -8.04 43.68 14.95
C GLU A 158 -7.11 42.50 14.63
N GLN A 159 -7.46 41.28 15.04
CA GLN A 159 -6.72 40.07 14.73
C GLN A 159 -7.32 39.35 13.52
N PRO A 160 -6.51 39.03 12.49
CA PRO A 160 -7.01 38.38 11.28
C PRO A 160 -7.42 36.94 11.54
N GLY A 161 -8.44 36.50 10.81
CA GLY A 161 -8.93 35.14 10.80
C GLY A 161 -9.41 34.73 9.42
N THR A 162 -9.50 33.43 9.20
CA THR A 162 -10.01 32.84 7.96
C THR A 162 -10.85 31.61 8.26
N VAL A 163 -11.99 31.50 7.57
CA VAL A 163 -12.82 30.29 7.57
C VAL A 163 -12.81 29.68 6.17
N ARG A 164 -12.77 28.35 6.11
CA ARG A 164 -12.82 27.58 4.86
C ARG A 164 -13.84 26.46 4.96
N LEU A 165 -14.70 26.33 3.94
CA LEU A 165 -15.68 25.26 3.85
C LEU A 165 -15.61 24.60 2.48
N GLY A 166 -15.43 23.28 2.48
CA GLY A 166 -15.41 22.47 1.27
C GLY A 166 -14.30 21.44 1.29
N LYS A 167 -13.95 20.94 0.10
CA LYS A 167 -12.94 19.91 -0.10
C LYS A 167 -11.55 20.55 -0.10
N GLN A 168 -10.74 20.25 0.90
CA GLN A 168 -9.44 20.92 1.10
C GLN A 168 -8.43 19.99 1.78
N VAL A 169 -7.16 20.38 1.72
CA VAL A 169 -6.04 19.77 2.44
C VAL A 169 -5.64 20.68 3.60
N VAL A 170 -5.44 20.10 4.78
CA VAL A 170 -4.93 20.81 5.97
C VAL A 170 -3.73 20.07 6.52
N SER A 171 -2.54 20.66 6.42
CA SER A 171 -1.30 20.04 6.90
C SER A 171 -0.85 20.67 8.21
N TRP A 172 -0.67 19.84 9.23
CA TRP A 172 -0.10 20.21 10.53
C TRP A 172 1.19 19.44 10.78
N GLY A 173 2.13 20.03 11.53
CA GLY A 173 3.43 19.43 11.85
C GLY A 173 4.57 20.01 11.02
N GLU A 174 5.79 19.66 11.42
CA GLU A 174 7.08 20.14 10.90
C GLU A 174 7.87 19.05 10.15
N SER A 175 7.47 17.78 10.29
CA SER A 175 8.17 16.68 9.62
C SER A 175 8.09 16.78 8.09
N THR A 176 9.21 16.50 7.42
CA THR A 176 9.38 16.73 5.98
C THR A 176 9.31 15.43 5.15
N PHE A 177 9.89 14.34 5.65
CA PHE A 177 10.05 13.07 4.93
C PHE A 177 9.38 11.89 5.63
N ILE A 178 9.43 11.82 6.97
CA ILE A 178 8.92 10.66 7.71
C ILE A 178 7.45 10.90 8.07
N MET A 179 6.55 10.04 7.57
CA MET A 179 5.11 10.25 7.75
C MET A 179 4.60 9.72 9.11
N ASN A 180 3.29 9.91 9.34
CA ASN A 180 2.51 9.37 10.46
C ASN A 180 2.82 9.98 11.84
N SER A 181 3.43 11.15 11.93
CA SER A 181 3.47 11.92 13.18
C SER A 181 2.28 12.91 13.23
N ILE A 182 2.47 14.21 13.45
CA ILE A 182 1.36 15.16 13.63
C ILE A 182 0.53 15.30 12.35
N ASN A 183 1.17 15.22 11.17
CA ASN A 183 0.49 15.27 9.88
C ASN A 183 -0.29 13.98 9.59
N SER A 184 -1.49 13.87 10.16
CA SER A 184 -2.38 12.70 10.05
C SER A 184 -3.76 13.02 9.47
N ILE A 185 -4.02 14.28 9.11
CA ILE A 185 -5.37 14.79 8.74
C ILE A 185 -5.76 14.34 7.33
N ASN A 186 -4.82 14.33 6.40
CA ASN A 186 -5.11 14.10 4.99
C ASN A 186 -4.79 12.65 4.61
N PRO A 187 -5.72 11.95 3.92
CA PRO A 187 -5.39 10.70 3.24
C PRO A 187 -4.41 10.97 2.09
N ILE A 188 -3.66 9.94 1.70
CA ILE A 188 -2.68 10.05 0.63
C ILE A 188 -3.07 9.18 -0.57
N ASP A 189 -2.64 9.58 -1.76
CA ASP A 189 -2.67 8.78 -2.97
C ASP A 189 -1.26 8.25 -3.25
N VAL A 190 -1.01 7.01 -2.84
CA VAL A 190 0.30 6.35 -2.99
C VAL A 190 0.63 6.15 -4.46
N SER A 191 -0.39 5.90 -5.30
CA SER A 191 -0.20 5.75 -6.74
C SER A 191 0.24 7.06 -7.38
N ALA A 192 -0.32 8.19 -6.94
CA ALA A 192 0.07 9.51 -7.45
C ALA A 192 1.56 9.82 -7.18
N PHE A 193 2.06 9.58 -5.96
CA PHE A 193 3.46 9.83 -5.60
C PHE A 193 4.49 8.96 -6.36
N ARG A 194 4.05 7.84 -6.94
CA ARG A 194 4.91 6.90 -7.67
C ARG A 194 4.90 7.12 -9.19
N ARG A 195 4.10 8.07 -9.69
CA ARG A 195 4.06 8.42 -11.11
C ARG A 195 5.26 9.31 -11.48
N PRO A 196 5.75 9.21 -12.73
CA PRO A 196 6.72 10.16 -13.26
C PRO A 196 6.25 11.62 -13.07
N GLY A 197 7.16 12.50 -12.65
CA GLY A 197 6.87 13.93 -12.44
C GLY A 197 5.77 14.18 -11.40
N ALA A 198 5.65 13.35 -10.36
CA ALA A 198 4.65 13.53 -9.31
C ALA A 198 4.91 14.79 -8.47
N GLU A 199 3.86 15.57 -8.26
CA GLU A 199 3.88 16.72 -7.35
C GLU A 199 3.24 16.39 -6.00
N LEU A 200 3.67 17.09 -4.94
CA LEU A 200 3.12 16.89 -3.60
C LEU A 200 1.60 17.12 -3.56
N LYS A 201 1.12 18.14 -4.28
CA LYS A 201 -0.32 18.48 -4.35
C LYS A 201 -1.18 17.41 -5.03
N GLU A 202 -0.60 16.52 -5.84
CA GLU A 202 -1.34 15.41 -6.46
C GLU A 202 -1.53 14.21 -5.51
N GLY A 203 -0.64 14.08 -4.52
CA GLY A 203 -0.58 12.95 -3.61
C GLY A 203 -1.35 13.12 -2.31
N LEU A 204 -1.80 14.33 -1.97
CA LEU A 204 -2.69 14.57 -0.83
C LEU A 204 -4.14 14.57 -1.29
N ILE A 205 -4.97 13.72 -0.70
CA ILE A 205 -6.39 13.57 -1.06
C ILE A 205 -7.21 14.58 -0.25
N PRO A 206 -7.85 15.57 -0.88
CA PRO A 206 -8.56 16.59 -0.13
C PRO A 206 -9.89 16.04 0.40
N VAL A 207 -10.33 16.52 1.57
CA VAL A 207 -11.51 16.01 2.29
C VAL A 207 -12.48 17.16 2.56
N ASN A 208 -13.79 16.89 2.48
CA ASN A 208 -14.79 17.90 2.85
C ASN A 208 -14.69 18.19 4.35
N MET A 209 -14.41 19.44 4.70
CA MET A 209 -14.29 19.89 6.08
C MET A 209 -14.64 21.36 6.23
N PHE A 210 -15.00 21.71 7.46
CA PHE A 210 -14.97 23.08 7.95
C PHE A 210 -13.64 23.32 8.66
N PHE A 211 -12.96 24.40 8.32
CA PHE A 211 -11.68 24.80 8.90
C PHE A 211 -11.72 26.26 9.31
N VAL A 212 -11.14 26.58 10.46
CA VAL A 212 -10.98 27.94 10.98
C VAL A 212 -9.55 28.14 11.42
N SER A 213 -8.99 29.30 11.10
CA SER A 213 -7.74 29.80 11.66
C SER A 213 -7.97 31.20 12.19
N GLN A 214 -7.57 31.46 13.43
CA GLN A 214 -7.77 32.73 14.12
C GLN A 214 -6.50 33.12 14.87
N ASN A 215 -5.98 34.33 14.62
CA ASN A 215 -5.01 34.94 15.53
C ASN A 215 -5.73 35.38 16.80
N LEU A 216 -5.30 34.89 17.95
CA LEU A 216 -5.82 35.29 19.26
C LEU A 216 -5.08 36.53 19.79
N THR A 217 -3.79 36.62 19.48
CA THR A 217 -2.90 37.77 19.72
C THR A 217 -1.87 37.85 18.59
N ASP A 218 -0.97 38.84 18.64
CA ASP A 218 0.14 38.97 17.69
C ASP A 218 1.13 37.79 17.72
N GLN A 219 1.10 36.98 18.78
CA GLN A 219 2.01 35.84 19.00
C GLN A 219 1.29 34.50 19.14
N LEU A 220 -0.03 34.48 19.26
CA LEU A 220 -0.80 33.26 19.52
C LEU A 220 -1.88 33.10 18.46
N SER A 221 -1.90 31.97 17.78
CA SER A 221 -2.98 31.59 16.87
C SER A 221 -3.58 30.23 17.21
N MET A 222 -4.84 30.05 16.83
CA MET A 222 -5.59 28.81 16.97
C MET A 222 -6.12 28.39 15.61
N GLU A 223 -5.93 27.11 15.28
CA GLU A 223 -6.59 26.47 14.16
C GLU A 223 -7.52 25.36 14.66
N ALA A 224 -8.65 25.17 13.98
CA ALA A 224 -9.57 24.09 14.26
C ALA A 224 -10.17 23.55 12.96
N PHE A 225 -10.44 22.24 12.92
CA PHE A 225 -11.18 21.64 11.82
C PHE A 225 -12.21 20.62 12.31
N TYR A 226 -13.25 20.44 11.50
CA TYR A 226 -14.20 19.35 11.61
C TYR A 226 -14.42 18.73 10.22
N GLN A 227 -14.08 17.45 10.05
CA GLN A 227 -14.29 16.75 8.78
C GLN A 227 -15.75 16.30 8.65
N LEU A 228 -16.33 16.58 7.49
CA LEU A 228 -17.73 16.28 7.16
C LEU A 228 -17.86 14.97 6.36
N SER A 229 -16.74 14.41 5.92
CA SER A 229 -16.69 13.15 5.17
C SER A 229 -15.40 12.42 5.48
N TRP A 230 -15.43 11.10 5.46
CA TRP A 230 -14.23 10.28 5.58
C TRP A 230 -13.75 9.80 4.20
N LYS A 231 -12.43 9.72 4.06
CA LYS A 231 -11.75 9.20 2.86
C LYS A 231 -10.62 8.28 3.28
N GLN A 232 -10.48 7.16 2.57
CA GLN A 232 -9.34 6.26 2.71
C GLN A 232 -8.15 6.73 1.87
N THR A 233 -6.96 6.30 2.29
CA THR A 233 -5.74 6.32 1.49
C THR A 233 -5.92 5.42 0.27
N VAL A 234 -5.48 5.91 -0.88
CA VAL A 234 -5.48 5.14 -2.12
C VAL A 234 -4.16 4.38 -2.21
N VAL A 235 -4.24 3.06 -2.15
CA VAL A 235 -3.10 2.14 -2.33
C VAL A 235 -2.92 1.80 -3.80
N ASP A 236 -1.73 1.32 -4.17
CA ASP A 236 -1.46 0.88 -5.54
C ASP A 236 -2.43 -0.20 -6.00
N ASN A 237 -2.82 -0.09 -7.25
CA ASN A 237 -3.61 -1.07 -7.93
C ASN A 237 -2.86 -2.41 -8.02
N CYS A 238 -3.55 -3.54 -7.78
CA CYS A 238 -2.95 -4.88 -7.87
C CYS A 238 -2.31 -5.12 -9.25
N GLY A 239 -1.17 -5.79 -9.25
CA GLY A 239 -0.39 -6.07 -10.46
C GLY A 239 0.45 -4.91 -10.99
N THR A 240 0.37 -3.70 -10.43
CA THR A 240 1.25 -2.58 -10.82
C THR A 240 2.66 -2.74 -10.22
N PHE A 241 3.65 -2.01 -10.76
CA PHE A 241 5.08 -2.25 -10.48
C PHE A 241 5.47 -2.20 -8.99
N PHE A 242 4.85 -1.29 -8.23
CA PHE A 242 5.10 -1.12 -6.80
C PHE A 242 4.00 -1.70 -5.89
N SER A 243 3.04 -2.44 -6.47
CA SER A 243 2.04 -3.14 -5.67
C SER A 243 2.74 -4.18 -4.79
N SER A 244 2.64 -3.98 -3.48
CA SER A 244 3.22 -4.86 -2.45
C SER A 244 2.19 -5.80 -1.84
N ALA A 245 0.90 -5.50 -2.01
CA ALA A 245 -0.22 -6.31 -1.56
C ALA A 245 -1.32 -6.26 -2.62
N ASP A 246 -1.47 -7.34 -3.37
CA ASP A 246 -2.46 -7.48 -4.45
C ASP A 246 -3.89 -7.63 -3.93
N VAL A 247 -4.06 -7.73 -2.62
CA VAL A 247 -5.34 -7.97 -1.93
C VAL A 247 -5.95 -6.71 -1.32
N ALA A 248 -5.18 -5.64 -1.16
CA ALA A 248 -5.59 -4.46 -0.40
C ALA A 248 -6.52 -3.53 -1.20
N ALA A 249 -6.16 -3.22 -2.44
CA ALA A 249 -6.86 -2.25 -3.27
C ALA A 249 -8.31 -2.68 -3.57
N ASP A 250 -9.26 -1.74 -3.51
CA ASP A 250 -10.66 -1.97 -3.94
C ASP A 250 -10.68 -2.59 -5.34
N GLY A 251 -11.54 -3.59 -5.57
CA GLY A 251 -11.68 -4.25 -6.87
C GLY A 251 -10.61 -5.30 -7.20
N CYS A 252 -9.68 -5.59 -6.29
CA CYS A 252 -8.80 -6.76 -6.35
C CYS A 252 -9.37 -7.88 -5.47
N ASN A 253 -10.49 -8.46 -5.93
CA ASN A 253 -11.31 -9.35 -5.10
C ASN A 253 -10.84 -10.81 -5.11
N ASP A 254 -10.12 -11.21 -6.16
CA ASP A 254 -9.75 -12.60 -6.44
C ASP A 254 -8.24 -12.82 -6.39
N ASN A 255 -7.48 -11.97 -5.69
CA ASN A 255 -6.01 -12.02 -5.67
C ASN A 255 -5.46 -12.65 -4.38
N TYR A 256 -6.31 -13.00 -3.41
CA TYR A 256 -5.87 -13.61 -2.16
C TYR A 256 -5.79 -15.12 -2.31
N HIS A 257 -4.69 -15.58 -2.89
CA HIS A 257 -4.39 -17.01 -2.99
C HIS A 257 -3.40 -17.48 -1.93
N ILE A 258 -3.61 -18.71 -1.47
CA ILE A 258 -2.76 -19.41 -0.51
C ILE A 258 -2.45 -20.82 -1.02
N LEU A 259 -1.67 -21.58 -0.25
CA LEU A 259 -1.14 -22.91 -0.57
C LEU A 259 0.03 -22.89 -1.57
N ASP A 260 0.78 -23.99 -1.55
CA ASP A 260 1.84 -24.27 -2.53
C ASP A 260 1.31 -25.11 -3.70
N ARG A 261 2.21 -25.42 -4.63
CA ARG A 261 1.88 -26.22 -5.82
C ARG A 261 1.44 -27.64 -5.46
N GLN A 262 2.06 -28.28 -4.48
CA GLN A 262 1.76 -29.65 -4.09
C GLN A 262 0.32 -29.78 -3.55
N LEU A 263 -0.09 -28.86 -2.67
CA LEU A 263 -1.45 -28.83 -2.13
C LEU A 263 -2.48 -28.41 -3.18
N THR A 264 -2.10 -27.57 -4.15
CA THR A 264 -2.96 -27.22 -5.28
C THR A 264 -3.18 -28.41 -6.21
N ASP A 265 -2.14 -29.19 -6.51
CA ASP A 265 -2.23 -30.42 -7.29
C ASP A 265 -3.11 -31.47 -6.61
N LEU A 266 -3.11 -31.52 -5.26
CA LEU A 266 -4.03 -32.34 -4.49
C LEU A 266 -5.50 -31.95 -4.72
N LEU A 267 -5.82 -30.66 -4.65
CA LEU A 267 -7.18 -30.15 -4.92
C LEU A 267 -7.62 -30.47 -6.37
N MET A 268 -6.71 -30.32 -7.34
CA MET A 268 -6.95 -30.73 -8.73
C MET A 268 -7.20 -32.23 -8.87
N GLY A 269 -6.48 -33.05 -8.11
CA GLY A 269 -6.68 -34.49 -8.06
C GLY A 269 -8.08 -34.87 -7.58
N VAL A 270 -8.60 -34.16 -6.56
CA VAL A 270 -9.96 -34.36 -6.06
C VAL A 270 -10.99 -34.08 -7.15
N ASP A 271 -10.89 -32.96 -7.87
CA ASP A 271 -11.85 -32.62 -8.92
C ASP A 271 -11.76 -33.55 -10.13
N ARG A 272 -10.55 -33.96 -10.52
CA ARG A 272 -10.34 -34.94 -11.60
C ARG A 272 -11.00 -36.28 -11.28
N LEU A 273 -10.94 -36.72 -10.03
CA LEU A 273 -11.60 -37.95 -9.59
C LEU A 273 -13.12 -37.82 -9.59
N ASN A 274 -13.65 -36.68 -9.14
CA ASN A 274 -15.08 -36.38 -9.20
C ASN A 274 -15.62 -36.33 -10.64
N ALA A 275 -14.77 -35.99 -11.62
CA ALA A 275 -15.14 -35.91 -13.03
C ALA A 275 -15.22 -37.28 -13.76
N ILE A 276 -14.80 -38.38 -13.11
CA ILE A 276 -14.85 -39.72 -13.71
C ILE A 276 -16.32 -40.20 -13.78
N PRO A 277 -16.86 -40.52 -14.97
CA PRO A 277 -18.24 -40.99 -15.09
C PRO A 277 -18.47 -42.31 -14.33
N ALA A 278 -19.69 -42.49 -13.81
CA ALA A 278 -20.08 -43.74 -13.15
C ALA A 278 -19.94 -44.94 -14.11
N GLY A 279 -19.19 -45.98 -13.71
CA GLY A 279 -19.04 -47.24 -14.46
C GLY A 279 -17.81 -47.36 -15.37
N VAL A 280 -16.92 -46.37 -15.41
CA VAL A 280 -15.74 -46.36 -16.30
C VAL A 280 -14.49 -47.01 -15.66
N LEU A 281 -14.48 -47.24 -14.35
CA LEU A 281 -13.32 -47.82 -13.67
C LEU A 281 -13.30 -49.36 -13.79
N PRO A 282 -12.12 -49.97 -14.02
CA PRO A 282 -11.96 -51.42 -14.02
C PRO A 282 -12.50 -52.01 -12.70
N GLY A 283 -13.40 -52.99 -12.79
CA GLY A 283 -14.01 -53.64 -11.62
C GLY A 283 -15.38 -53.11 -11.18
N GLY A 284 -16.06 -52.28 -11.99
CA GLY A 284 -17.48 -51.95 -11.75
C GLY A 284 -17.74 -50.99 -10.59
N ILE A 285 -16.72 -50.28 -10.12
CA ILE A 285 -16.86 -49.26 -9.06
C ILE A 285 -17.51 -48.01 -9.66
N PRO A 286 -18.67 -47.55 -9.16
CA PRO A 286 -19.26 -46.29 -9.61
C PRO A 286 -18.36 -45.10 -9.21
N GLY A 287 -18.02 -44.22 -10.15
CA GLY A 287 -17.21 -43.01 -9.89
C GLY A 287 -17.77 -42.11 -8.80
N SER A 288 -19.10 -42.11 -8.59
CA SER A 288 -19.79 -41.40 -7.50
C SER A 288 -19.44 -41.90 -6.09
N VAL A 289 -18.85 -43.08 -5.96
CA VAL A 289 -18.40 -43.65 -4.67
C VAL A 289 -16.99 -43.14 -4.29
N LEU A 290 -16.25 -42.54 -5.22
CA LEU A 290 -14.85 -42.16 -5.04
C LEU A 290 -14.62 -40.68 -4.66
N ALA A 291 -15.65 -39.85 -4.67
CA ALA A 291 -15.63 -38.56 -3.98
C ALA A 291 -17.07 -38.05 -3.87
N PRO A 292 -17.65 -37.95 -2.67
CA PRO A 292 -19.04 -37.52 -2.51
C PRO A 292 -19.24 -36.01 -2.72
N ALA A 293 -18.14 -35.23 -2.76
CA ALA A 293 -18.14 -33.81 -3.07
C ALA A 293 -16.87 -33.41 -3.83
N ASN A 294 -17.01 -32.58 -4.86
CA ASN A 294 -15.90 -31.85 -5.47
C ASN A 294 -15.53 -30.60 -4.66
N THR A 295 -14.41 -29.95 -4.99
CA THR A 295 -13.94 -28.80 -4.20
C THR A 295 -14.95 -27.64 -4.28
N GLY A 296 -15.60 -27.45 -5.43
CA GLY A 296 -16.62 -26.42 -5.63
C GLY A 296 -17.83 -26.58 -4.72
N GLN A 297 -18.33 -27.81 -4.56
CA GLN A 297 -19.41 -28.16 -3.62
C GLN A 297 -19.01 -27.93 -2.17
N ALA A 298 -17.73 -28.10 -1.84
CA ALA A 298 -17.16 -27.78 -0.54
C ALA A 298 -16.85 -26.29 -0.35
N GLY A 299 -17.14 -25.45 -1.35
CA GLY A 299 -16.88 -24.01 -1.32
C GLY A 299 -15.41 -23.64 -1.45
N ILE A 300 -14.57 -24.57 -1.90
CA ILE A 300 -13.13 -24.40 -2.12
C ILE A 300 -12.91 -24.01 -3.58
N ALA A 301 -12.52 -22.75 -3.81
CA ALA A 301 -12.09 -22.25 -5.11
C ALA A 301 -10.57 -22.21 -5.16
N TYR A 302 -9.96 -22.62 -6.28
CA TYR A 302 -8.52 -22.57 -6.47
C TYR A 302 -8.17 -22.34 -7.95
N SER A 303 -6.94 -21.89 -8.18
CA SER A 303 -6.31 -21.78 -9.50
C SER A 303 -5.11 -22.70 -9.54
N GLY A 304 -4.95 -23.48 -10.62
CA GLY A 304 -3.83 -24.41 -10.78
C GLY A 304 -2.44 -23.76 -10.79
N ARG A 305 -2.36 -22.43 -10.90
CA ARG A 305 -1.09 -21.68 -10.83
C ARG A 305 -0.93 -20.86 -9.55
N GLU A 306 -2.01 -20.38 -8.97
CA GLU A 306 -1.94 -19.38 -7.89
C GLU A 306 -2.26 -19.96 -6.51
N GLY A 307 -3.04 -21.06 -6.47
CA GLY A 307 -3.43 -21.74 -5.25
C GLY A 307 -4.90 -21.52 -4.86
N MET A 308 -5.24 -21.81 -3.62
CA MET A 308 -6.61 -21.72 -3.09
C MET A 308 -6.99 -20.28 -2.76
N LEU A 309 -8.15 -19.84 -3.22
CA LEU A 309 -8.67 -18.49 -3.04
C LEU A 309 -9.30 -18.32 -1.64
N VAL A 310 -8.92 -17.25 -0.95
CA VAL A 310 -9.64 -16.69 0.19
C VAL A 310 -10.55 -15.59 -0.32
N ARG A 311 -11.86 -15.69 -0.07
CA ARG A 311 -12.83 -14.74 -0.65
C ARG A 311 -12.75 -13.37 0.01
N ARG A 312 -12.89 -12.29 -0.76
CA ARG A 312 -13.05 -10.93 -0.20
C ARG A 312 -14.50 -10.69 0.23
N GLY A 313 -14.68 -10.21 1.45
CA GLY A 313 -15.93 -9.70 2.00
C GLY A 313 -16.09 -8.20 1.76
N LYS A 314 -17.18 -7.63 2.27
CA LYS A 314 -17.40 -6.18 2.23
C LYS A 314 -16.47 -5.49 3.26
N ASP A 315 -15.72 -4.50 2.79
CA ASP A 315 -14.86 -3.68 3.66
C ASP A 315 -15.68 -2.89 4.69
N ASN A 316 -15.13 -2.79 5.90
CA ASN A 316 -15.70 -2.03 7.01
C ASN A 316 -15.12 -0.61 7.01
N LYS A 317 -15.79 0.31 6.30
CA LYS A 317 -15.41 1.72 6.21
C LYS A 317 -15.72 2.45 7.51
N ALA A 318 -14.87 3.42 7.85
CA ALA A 318 -15.16 4.34 8.94
C ALA A 318 -16.32 5.29 8.59
N LYS A 319 -17.00 5.79 9.61
CA LYS A 319 -18.05 6.81 9.48
C LYS A 319 -17.49 8.15 9.01
N ASP A 320 -18.38 9.01 8.56
CA ASP A 320 -18.04 10.35 8.09
C ASP A 320 -17.87 11.38 9.24
N ASP A 321 -18.49 11.13 10.40
CA ASP A 321 -18.52 12.02 11.56
C ASP A 321 -17.42 11.72 12.60
N GLY A 322 -17.32 12.53 13.67
CA GLY A 322 -16.41 12.26 14.78
C GLY A 322 -14.94 12.64 14.54
N GLN A 323 -14.60 13.27 13.41
CA GLN A 323 -13.24 13.63 13.05
C GLN A 323 -13.01 15.14 13.19
N PHE A 324 -12.14 15.54 14.12
CA PHE A 324 -11.88 16.94 14.44
C PHE A 324 -10.46 17.14 14.99
N GLY A 325 -9.99 18.37 14.98
CA GLY A 325 -8.73 18.72 15.61
C GLY A 325 -8.65 20.18 16.01
N PHE A 326 -7.74 20.46 16.94
CA PHE A 326 -7.35 21.78 17.40
C PHE A 326 -5.82 21.88 17.37
N ALA A 327 -5.32 23.02 16.92
CA ALA A 327 -3.91 23.38 17.01
C ALA A 327 -3.77 24.78 17.61
N PHE A 328 -2.78 24.95 18.47
CA PHE A 328 -2.36 26.25 18.98
C PHE A 328 -0.91 26.47 18.58
N ARG A 329 -0.61 27.63 18.01
CA ARG A 329 0.74 28.03 17.65
C ARG A 329 1.11 29.28 18.42
N TRP A 330 2.23 29.23 19.12
CA TRP A 330 2.76 30.35 19.87
C TRP A 330 4.14 30.73 19.32
N LEU A 331 4.25 31.95 18.82
CA LEU A 331 5.49 32.56 18.35
C LEU A 331 6.18 33.24 19.54
N GLY A 332 7.21 32.59 20.07
CA GLY A 332 8.16 33.22 20.98
C GLY A 332 9.16 34.11 20.22
N ASP A 333 10.24 34.54 20.86
CA ASP A 333 11.18 35.51 20.27
C ASP A 333 11.78 35.04 18.93
N ASN A 334 12.27 33.79 18.89
CA ASN A 334 12.92 33.18 17.71
C ASN A 334 12.44 31.73 17.44
N THR A 335 11.39 31.30 18.14
CA THR A 335 10.91 29.92 18.11
C THR A 335 9.40 29.89 18.08
N GLU A 336 8.84 29.20 17.10
CA GLU A 336 7.42 28.85 17.08
C GLU A 336 7.24 27.52 17.82
N TYR A 337 6.24 27.44 18.70
CA TYR A 337 5.82 26.22 19.39
C TYR A 337 4.40 25.86 18.97
N GLY A 338 4.18 24.59 18.62
CA GLY A 338 2.87 24.06 18.29
C GLY A 338 2.35 23.09 19.33
N ALA A 339 1.05 23.12 19.63
CA ALA A 339 0.35 22.12 20.42
C ALA A 339 -0.89 21.62 19.67
N TYR A 340 -1.07 20.30 19.61
CA TYR A 340 -2.05 19.66 18.75
C TYR A 340 -2.86 18.62 19.49
N MET A 341 -4.16 18.57 19.20
CA MET A 341 -5.06 17.52 19.63
C MET A 341 -6.01 17.18 18.48
N MET A 342 -6.16 15.90 18.15
CA MET A 342 -7.14 15.47 17.15
C MET A 342 -7.74 14.09 17.46
N ASN A 343 -8.98 13.90 17.01
CA ASN A 343 -9.61 12.59 16.86
C ASN A 343 -9.83 12.34 15.38
N TYR A 344 -9.35 11.21 14.85
CA TYR A 344 -9.52 10.86 13.45
C TYR A 344 -9.77 9.37 13.27
N HIS A 345 -10.25 8.97 12.10
CA HIS A 345 -10.42 7.56 11.77
C HIS A 345 -9.27 7.11 10.88
N SER A 346 -8.89 5.83 10.98
CA SER A 346 -7.82 5.32 10.16
C SER A 346 -8.12 5.51 8.68
N ARG A 347 -7.13 6.04 7.94
CA ARG A 347 -7.20 6.20 6.49
C ARG A 347 -6.54 5.02 5.78
N THR A 348 -5.72 4.25 6.49
CA THR A 348 -5.02 3.07 5.98
C THR A 348 -5.84 1.82 6.27
N PRO A 349 -5.94 0.86 5.33
CA PRO A 349 -6.68 -0.37 5.55
C PRO A 349 -5.96 -1.31 6.53
N PHE A 350 -6.73 -2.01 7.37
CA PHE A 350 -6.27 -3.13 8.18
C PHE A 350 -6.96 -4.42 7.73
N LEU A 351 -6.20 -5.50 7.57
CA LEU A 351 -6.72 -6.77 7.08
C LEU A 351 -7.32 -7.57 8.23
N SER A 352 -8.66 -7.67 8.22
CA SER A 352 -9.46 -8.46 9.16
C SER A 352 -10.05 -9.69 8.45
N MET A 353 -10.50 -10.66 9.24
CA MET A 353 -11.01 -11.94 8.74
C MET A 353 -12.36 -12.28 9.37
N LYS A 354 -13.19 -13.04 8.66
CA LYS A 354 -14.44 -13.61 9.13
C LYS A 354 -14.42 -15.12 8.87
N ASN A 355 -14.64 -15.90 9.93
CA ASN A 355 -14.66 -17.35 9.86
C ASN A 355 -15.82 -17.86 8.98
N ALA A 356 -15.66 -19.06 8.42
CA ALA A 356 -16.73 -19.78 7.75
C ALA A 356 -17.95 -19.99 8.67
N ASN A 357 -19.14 -20.08 8.08
CA ASN A 357 -20.37 -20.37 8.81
C ASN A 357 -20.55 -21.89 9.05
N ALA A 358 -21.42 -22.26 9.99
CA ALA A 358 -21.70 -23.65 10.33
C ALA A 358 -22.21 -24.47 9.14
N THR A 359 -22.96 -23.85 8.23
CA THR A 359 -23.47 -24.50 7.02
C THR A 359 -22.34 -24.96 6.10
N ALA A 360 -21.32 -24.12 5.87
CA ALA A 360 -20.17 -24.49 5.06
C ALA A 360 -19.39 -25.65 5.70
N LEU A 361 -19.28 -25.67 7.03
CA LEU A 361 -18.55 -26.71 7.77
C LEU A 361 -19.25 -28.08 7.73
N ALA A 362 -20.57 -28.11 7.50
CA ALA A 362 -21.28 -29.38 7.28
C ALA A 362 -20.76 -30.15 6.05
N GLY A 363 -20.07 -29.47 5.12
CA GLY A 363 -19.43 -30.09 3.95
C GLY A 363 -18.08 -30.76 4.22
N VAL A 364 -17.49 -30.61 5.42
CA VAL A 364 -16.16 -31.16 5.75
C VAL A 364 -16.05 -32.67 5.54
N PRO A 365 -17.00 -33.51 6.01
CA PRO A 365 -16.90 -34.96 5.80
C PRO A 365 -16.86 -35.35 4.32
N GLY A 366 -17.63 -34.67 3.47
CA GLY A 366 -17.65 -34.92 2.04
C GLY A 366 -16.32 -34.56 1.37
N ALA A 367 -15.77 -33.39 1.71
CA ALA A 367 -14.46 -32.96 1.23
C ALA A 367 -13.32 -33.88 1.71
N ALA A 368 -13.36 -34.33 2.97
CA ALA A 368 -12.37 -35.23 3.57
C ALA A 368 -12.31 -36.58 2.86
N GLN A 369 -13.47 -37.11 2.47
CA GLN A 369 -13.57 -38.34 1.70
C GLN A 369 -12.96 -38.18 0.29
N GLY A 370 -13.19 -37.04 -0.37
CA GLY A 370 -12.57 -36.73 -1.66
C GLY A 370 -11.03 -36.65 -1.59
N ILE A 371 -10.50 -35.94 -0.59
CA ILE A 371 -9.05 -35.86 -0.34
C ILE A 371 -8.44 -37.23 -0.05
N TYR A 372 -9.10 -38.04 0.80
CA TYR A 372 -8.63 -39.39 1.12
C TYR A 372 -8.51 -40.27 -0.13
N ASN A 373 -9.51 -40.21 -1.02
CA ASN A 373 -9.52 -41.01 -2.24
C ASN A 373 -8.46 -40.54 -3.27
N SER A 374 -8.21 -39.23 -3.37
CA SER A 374 -7.15 -38.70 -4.24
C SER A 374 -5.75 -39.08 -3.77
N LEU A 375 -5.49 -39.05 -2.46
CA LEU A 375 -4.22 -39.50 -1.87
C LEU A 375 -4.00 -41.01 -2.05
N LYS A 376 -5.05 -41.83 -1.94
CA LYS A 376 -4.92 -43.29 -2.13
C LYS A 376 -4.65 -43.69 -3.58
N LEU A 377 -5.29 -43.06 -4.55
CA LEU A 377 -5.18 -43.46 -5.96
C LEU A 377 -3.87 -42.99 -6.61
N SER A 378 -3.34 -41.84 -6.19
CA SER A 378 -2.17 -41.23 -6.81
C SER A 378 -0.86 -41.99 -6.54
N GLY A 379 -0.84 -42.99 -5.65
CA GLY A 379 0.35 -43.80 -5.34
C GLY A 379 1.52 -42.99 -4.76
N VAL A 380 1.32 -41.71 -4.50
CA VAL A 380 2.28 -40.81 -3.89
C VAL A 380 2.41 -41.24 -2.43
N ALA A 381 3.43 -42.02 -2.11
CA ALA A 381 3.99 -42.00 -0.77
C ALA A 381 4.48 -40.56 -0.56
N PRO A 382 3.83 -39.73 0.28
CA PRO A 382 4.18 -38.33 0.33
C PRO A 382 5.52 -38.26 1.05
N THR A 383 6.59 -37.91 0.32
CA THR A 383 7.93 -37.67 0.89
C THR A 383 8.00 -36.37 1.69
N ALA A 384 6.85 -35.73 1.95
CA ALA A 384 6.74 -34.62 2.89
C ALA A 384 6.69 -35.17 4.32
N PRO A 385 7.36 -34.53 5.31
CA PRO A 385 7.52 -35.03 6.68
C PRO A 385 6.21 -35.16 7.49
N LEU A 386 5.04 -34.97 6.87
CA LEU A 386 3.71 -34.99 7.50
C LEU A 386 2.93 -36.29 7.26
N TRP A 387 3.42 -37.20 6.42
CA TRP A 387 2.63 -38.34 5.96
C TRP A 387 3.41 -39.65 6.17
N THR A 388 2.96 -40.47 7.11
CA THR A 388 3.42 -41.85 7.25
C THR A 388 2.27 -42.77 6.86
N ASN A 389 2.55 -43.75 5.99
CA ASN A 389 1.56 -44.68 5.44
C ASN A 389 1.67 -46.03 6.15
N PRO A 390 0.72 -46.42 7.02
CA PRO A 390 0.55 -47.80 7.41
C PRO A 390 -0.62 -48.43 6.64
N ASN A 391 -0.28 -49.17 5.57
CA ASN A 391 -1.04 -50.27 4.95
C ASN A 391 -2.40 -49.95 4.23
N PRO A 392 -2.57 -50.26 2.92
CA PRO A 392 -3.74 -49.82 2.14
C PRO A 392 -5.01 -50.72 2.17
N ALA A 393 -5.11 -51.74 3.03
CA ALA A 393 -6.21 -52.71 2.96
C ALA A 393 -7.43 -52.37 3.86
N THR A 394 -8.36 -51.55 3.36
CA THR A 394 -9.84 -51.53 3.60
C THR A 394 -10.45 -50.19 3.19
N ILE A 395 -11.61 -50.22 2.54
CA ILE A 395 -12.42 -49.04 2.21
C ILE A 395 -13.35 -48.80 3.40
N GLY A 396 -13.18 -47.65 4.08
CA GLY A 396 -14.12 -47.15 5.08
C GLY A 396 -13.73 -47.48 6.52
N GLY A 397 -13.40 -46.44 7.30
CA GLY A 397 -13.27 -46.53 8.75
C GLY A 397 -12.63 -45.28 9.34
N ALA A 398 -13.32 -44.64 10.28
CA ALA A 398 -12.87 -43.44 11.00
C ALA A 398 -11.54 -43.60 11.77
N ALA A 399 -11.03 -44.83 11.89
CA ALA A 399 -9.76 -45.16 12.55
C ALA A 399 -8.54 -45.18 11.61
N ASN A 400 -8.69 -44.94 10.30
CA ASN A 400 -7.56 -44.88 9.39
C ASN A 400 -6.77 -43.57 9.58
N PRO A 401 -5.45 -43.61 9.90
CA PRO A 401 -4.64 -42.40 10.10
C PRO A 401 -4.68 -41.44 8.90
N LEU A 402 -4.72 -41.96 7.68
CA LEU A 402 -4.80 -41.15 6.46
C LEU A 402 -6.15 -40.44 6.31
N TYR A 403 -7.23 -41.05 6.79
CA TYR A 403 -8.56 -40.42 6.80
C TYR A 403 -8.68 -39.34 7.87
N LEU A 404 -8.08 -39.54 9.06
CA LEU A 404 -8.00 -38.49 10.07
C LEU A 404 -7.21 -37.27 9.59
N GLN A 405 -6.13 -37.50 8.85
CA GLN A 405 -5.37 -36.43 8.21
C GLN A 405 -6.17 -35.73 7.09
N SER A 406 -6.94 -36.47 6.29
CA SER A 406 -7.81 -35.86 5.27
C SER A 406 -8.93 -35.03 5.89
N MET A 407 -9.46 -35.44 7.05
CA MET A 407 -10.43 -34.65 7.84
C MET A 407 -9.84 -33.33 8.33
N GLN A 408 -8.60 -33.33 8.82
CA GLN A 408 -7.92 -32.09 9.25
C GLN A 408 -7.69 -31.13 8.07
N LEU A 409 -7.19 -31.64 6.94
CA LEU A 409 -6.99 -30.84 5.74
C LEU A 409 -8.30 -30.30 5.16
N ALA A 410 -9.32 -31.15 5.04
CA ALA A 410 -10.64 -30.73 4.56
C ALA A 410 -11.25 -29.69 5.49
N GLY A 411 -11.15 -29.87 6.80
CA GLY A 411 -11.58 -28.90 7.78
C GLY A 411 -10.92 -27.53 7.56
N ALA A 412 -9.59 -27.50 7.44
CA ALA A 412 -8.85 -26.26 7.18
C ALA A 412 -9.20 -25.64 5.83
N ALA A 413 -9.25 -26.44 4.75
CA ALA A 413 -9.56 -25.95 3.40
C ALA A 413 -10.98 -25.41 3.28
N VAL A 414 -11.98 -26.10 3.84
CA VAL A 414 -13.38 -25.63 3.87
C VAL A 414 -13.50 -24.38 4.72
N ALA A 415 -12.86 -24.33 5.89
CA ALA A 415 -12.92 -23.16 6.78
C ALA A 415 -12.27 -21.92 6.15
N VAL A 416 -11.15 -22.07 5.43
CA VAL A 416 -10.48 -20.97 4.74
C VAL A 416 -11.23 -20.57 3.46
N GLY A 417 -11.61 -21.53 2.61
CA GLY A 417 -12.29 -21.25 1.33
C GLY A 417 -13.69 -20.65 1.49
N ASN A 418 -14.36 -20.93 2.62
CA ASN A 418 -15.63 -20.31 2.99
C ASN A 418 -15.50 -19.20 4.03
N GLY A 419 -14.28 -18.92 4.48
CA GLY A 419 -13.94 -17.71 5.22
C GLY A 419 -13.87 -16.50 4.29
N GLN A 420 -13.82 -15.31 4.89
CA GLN A 420 -13.70 -14.06 4.14
C GLN A 420 -12.62 -13.17 4.77
N TYR A 421 -11.84 -12.47 3.94
CA TYR A 421 -11.03 -11.34 4.38
C TYR A 421 -11.71 -10.02 4.00
N PHE A 422 -11.45 -8.94 4.74
CA PHE A 422 -11.95 -7.61 4.39
C PHE A 422 -11.04 -6.54 4.98
N MET A 423 -11.09 -5.34 4.40
CA MET A 423 -10.36 -4.18 4.92
C MET A 423 -11.20 -3.47 5.99
N ASP A 424 -10.62 -3.28 7.17
CA ASP A 424 -11.19 -2.62 8.32
C ASP A 424 -10.50 -1.27 8.54
N TYR A 425 -11.26 -0.23 8.84
CA TYR A 425 -10.76 1.13 9.04
C TYR A 425 -11.12 1.60 10.46
N PRO A 426 -10.24 1.37 11.46
CA PRO A 426 -10.56 1.62 12.86
C PRO A 426 -10.85 3.10 13.14
N GLU A 427 -11.95 3.37 13.84
CA GLU A 427 -12.41 4.71 14.22
C GLU A 427 -11.70 5.25 15.47
N ASP A 428 -11.94 6.52 15.80
CA ASP A 428 -11.55 7.18 17.06
C ASP A 428 -10.09 7.02 17.50
N ILE A 429 -9.15 7.26 16.59
CA ILE A 429 -7.74 7.36 16.91
C ILE A 429 -7.47 8.76 17.46
N ARG A 430 -7.01 8.82 18.70
CA ARG A 430 -6.66 10.06 19.38
C ARG A 430 -5.17 10.35 19.21
N LEU A 431 -4.83 11.61 18.94
CA LEU A 431 -3.46 12.07 18.80
C LEU A 431 -3.28 13.37 19.59
N TYR A 432 -2.22 13.41 20.39
CA TYR A 432 -1.72 14.59 21.06
C TYR A 432 -0.30 14.87 20.57
N GLY A 433 0.01 16.10 20.21
CA GLY A 433 1.31 16.43 19.65
C GLY A 433 1.85 17.77 20.15
N LEU A 434 3.16 17.90 20.15
CA LEU A 434 3.86 19.17 20.36
C LEU A 434 4.90 19.31 19.25
N SER A 435 5.13 20.53 18.78
CA SER A 435 6.21 20.85 17.85
C SER A 435 6.95 22.11 18.25
N PHE A 436 8.14 22.27 17.68
CA PHE A 436 8.84 23.54 17.67
C PHE A 436 9.55 23.74 16.33
N SER A 437 9.75 24.99 15.97
CA SER A 437 10.53 25.42 14.80
C SER A 437 11.38 26.63 15.20
N THR A 438 12.70 26.55 14.99
CA THR A 438 13.63 27.62 15.36
C THR A 438 14.80 27.71 14.36
N THR A 439 15.55 28.81 14.41
CA THR A 439 16.80 28.97 13.67
C THR A 439 17.97 29.03 14.64
N LEU A 440 18.93 28.12 14.46
CA LEU A 440 20.16 28.09 15.25
C LEU A 440 21.07 29.28 14.89
N PRO A 441 21.97 29.73 15.80
CA PRO A 441 22.93 30.80 15.50
C PRO A 441 23.84 30.54 14.29
N THR A 442 23.97 29.28 13.88
CA THR A 442 24.71 28.87 12.68
C THR A 442 23.95 29.10 11.37
N GLY A 443 22.70 29.60 11.41
CA GLY A 443 21.81 29.72 10.26
C GLY A 443 21.07 28.43 9.89
N THR A 444 21.24 27.36 10.68
CA THR A 444 20.52 26.09 10.48
C THR A 444 19.10 26.21 10.98
N ALA A 445 18.10 25.95 10.14
CA ALA A 445 16.72 25.77 10.59
C ALA A 445 16.59 24.41 11.28
N TRP A 446 16.08 24.41 12.51
CA TRP A 446 15.87 23.22 13.32
C TRP A 446 14.41 23.12 13.74
N GLN A 447 13.81 21.99 13.37
CA GLN A 447 12.42 21.68 13.66
C GLN A 447 12.33 20.34 14.37
N GLY A 448 11.33 20.18 15.23
CA GLY A 448 11.08 18.90 15.87
C GLY A 448 9.63 18.76 16.32
N GLU A 449 9.17 17.52 16.35
CA GLU A 449 7.83 17.19 16.83
C GLU A 449 7.79 15.86 17.58
N ILE A 450 6.86 15.80 18.53
CA ILE A 450 6.46 14.59 19.23
C ILE A 450 4.97 14.37 19.01
N SER A 451 4.57 13.14 18.72
CA SER A 451 3.16 12.74 18.71
C SER A 451 2.95 11.51 19.58
N TYR A 452 1.84 11.51 20.32
CA TYR A 452 1.41 10.42 21.17
C TYR A 452 -0.01 9.98 20.81
N ARG A 453 -0.17 8.68 20.55
CA ARG A 453 -1.44 8.04 20.27
C ARG A 453 -1.68 6.95 21.31
N PRO A 454 -2.60 7.13 22.26
CA PRO A 454 -2.87 6.12 23.29
C PRO A 454 -3.57 4.87 22.74
N ASN A 455 -4.12 4.92 21.53
CA ASN A 455 -5.00 3.86 21.01
C ASN A 455 -4.80 3.58 19.51
N MET A 456 -3.56 3.68 19.03
CA MET A 456 -3.18 3.44 17.64
C MET A 456 -3.39 1.97 17.23
N PRO A 457 -4.14 1.67 16.15
CA PRO A 457 -4.22 0.31 15.63
C PRO A 457 -2.88 -0.14 15.03
N VAL A 458 -2.41 -1.32 15.45
CA VAL A 458 -1.22 -1.98 14.93
C VAL A 458 -1.65 -3.30 14.28
N GLN A 459 -1.33 -3.46 12.99
CA GLN A 459 -1.72 -4.61 12.17
C GLN A 459 -1.10 -5.90 12.70
N ILE A 460 -1.94 -6.88 13.02
CA ILE A 460 -1.53 -8.26 13.26
C ILE A 460 -1.00 -8.82 11.94
N ASN A 461 0.08 -9.60 12.00
CA ASN A 461 0.66 -10.23 10.82
C ASN A 461 -0.44 -10.95 10.02
N THR A 462 -0.53 -10.64 8.72
CA THR A 462 -1.67 -11.03 7.90
C THR A 462 -1.74 -12.54 7.68
N GLN A 463 -0.62 -13.26 7.75
CA GLN A 463 -0.56 -14.73 7.70
C GLN A 463 -1.20 -15.29 8.95
N GLN A 464 -0.87 -14.79 10.14
CA GLN A 464 -1.56 -15.23 11.36
C GLN A 464 -3.07 -15.02 11.24
N MET A 465 -3.51 -13.99 10.52
CA MET A 465 -4.93 -13.78 10.23
C MET A 465 -5.50 -14.79 9.25
N THR A 466 -4.79 -15.14 8.17
CA THR A 466 -5.17 -16.25 7.30
C THR A 466 -5.31 -17.55 8.08
N LEU A 467 -4.37 -17.84 8.99
CA LEU A 467 -4.38 -19.06 9.81
C LEU A 467 -5.53 -19.09 10.80
N ALA A 468 -5.95 -17.93 11.29
CA ALA A 468 -7.10 -17.82 12.19
C ALA A 468 -8.41 -18.29 11.54
N LEU A 469 -8.54 -18.27 10.20
CA LEU A 469 -9.68 -18.87 9.51
C LEU A 469 -9.76 -20.40 9.72
N GLY A 470 -8.61 -21.07 9.82
CA GLY A 470 -8.52 -22.51 10.09
C GLY A 470 -8.69 -22.88 11.58
N ALA A 471 -8.75 -21.90 12.48
CA ALA A 471 -8.86 -22.12 13.93
C ALA A 471 -10.13 -22.89 14.30
N LEU A 472 -11.25 -22.60 13.63
CA LEU A 472 -12.53 -23.27 13.85
C LEU A 472 -12.45 -24.79 13.54
N ALA A 473 -11.77 -25.17 12.47
CA ALA A 473 -11.53 -26.57 12.16
C ALA A 473 -10.61 -27.23 13.21
N SER A 474 -9.61 -26.50 13.71
CA SER A 474 -8.72 -26.99 14.76
C SER A 474 -9.49 -27.23 16.07
N GLN A 475 -10.32 -26.28 16.49
CA GLN A 475 -11.16 -26.38 17.70
C GLN A 475 -12.19 -27.51 17.60
N ALA A 476 -12.84 -27.68 16.43
CA ALA A 476 -13.80 -28.77 16.19
C ALA A 476 -13.15 -30.17 16.29
N ASN A 477 -11.84 -30.25 16.04
CA ASN A 477 -11.04 -31.47 16.19
C ASN A 477 -10.35 -31.59 17.56
N GLY A 478 -10.77 -30.80 18.56
CA GLY A 478 -10.23 -30.84 19.93
C GLY A 478 -8.82 -30.27 20.07
N LEU A 479 -8.31 -29.54 19.08
CA LEU A 479 -7.00 -28.89 19.14
C LEU A 479 -7.13 -27.52 19.81
N SER A 480 -6.15 -27.18 20.65
CA SER A 480 -6.05 -25.86 21.27
C SER A 480 -5.77 -24.79 20.21
N ILE A 481 -6.59 -23.75 20.18
CA ILE A 481 -6.33 -22.53 19.40
C ILE A 481 -5.76 -21.43 20.32
N PRO A 482 -4.88 -20.55 19.81
CA PRO A 482 -4.42 -19.39 20.55
C PRO A 482 -5.60 -18.56 21.10
N THR A 483 -5.49 -18.10 22.34
CA THR A 483 -6.57 -17.39 23.07
C THR A 483 -7.01 -16.08 22.41
N TRP A 484 -6.18 -15.50 21.54
CA TRP A 484 -6.52 -14.31 20.79
C TRP A 484 -7.42 -14.59 19.57
N GLN A 485 -7.56 -15.85 19.16
CA GLN A 485 -8.44 -16.29 18.08
C GLN A 485 -9.83 -16.63 18.60
N ASN A 486 -10.86 -16.19 17.87
CA ASN A 486 -12.23 -16.65 18.10
C ASN A 486 -12.57 -17.84 17.18
N GLY A 487 -12.65 -19.05 17.73
CA GLY A 487 -12.96 -20.26 16.97
C GLY A 487 -14.42 -20.38 16.51
N ASN A 488 -15.31 -19.43 16.82
CA ASN A 488 -16.73 -19.58 16.51
C ASN A 488 -17.05 -19.42 15.02
N SER A 489 -18.05 -20.16 14.54
CA SER A 489 -18.58 -20.02 13.17
C SER A 489 -19.07 -18.60 12.91
N GLY A 490 -18.69 -18.01 11.78
CA GLY A 490 -19.09 -16.67 11.36
C GLY A 490 -18.49 -15.52 12.18
N ALA A 491 -17.65 -15.81 13.17
CA ALA A 491 -17.02 -14.79 14.01
C ALA A 491 -16.05 -13.90 13.22
N ILE A 492 -15.98 -12.64 13.62
CA ILE A 492 -15.03 -11.67 13.08
C ILE A 492 -13.75 -11.69 13.92
N GLN A 493 -12.62 -11.90 13.26
CA GLN A 493 -11.27 -11.73 13.80
C GLN A 493 -10.76 -10.35 13.37
N LYS A 494 -10.62 -9.42 14.33
CA LYS A 494 -10.06 -8.10 14.03
C LYS A 494 -8.57 -8.21 13.72
N GLY A 495 -8.18 -7.59 12.61
CA GLY A 495 -6.83 -7.53 12.06
C GLY A 495 -5.80 -6.75 12.86
N TYR A 496 -6.17 -6.15 13.99
CA TYR A 496 -5.32 -5.20 14.71
C TYR A 496 -5.53 -5.29 16.21
N LYS A 497 -4.53 -4.82 16.95
CA LYS A 497 -4.67 -4.44 18.36
C LYS A 497 -4.33 -2.97 18.53
N ARG A 498 -5.06 -2.29 19.42
CA ARG A 498 -4.73 -0.91 19.78
C ARG A 498 -3.55 -0.92 20.75
N LYS A 499 -2.54 -0.12 20.44
CA LYS A 499 -1.32 0.06 21.23
C LYS A 499 -1.09 1.54 21.47
N GLU A 500 -0.37 1.83 22.53
CA GLU A 500 0.18 3.16 22.76
C GLU A 500 1.37 3.35 21.82
N VAL A 501 1.39 4.45 21.06
CA VAL A 501 2.46 4.76 20.12
C VAL A 501 2.94 6.19 20.33
N THR A 502 4.23 6.34 20.59
CA THR A 502 4.91 7.64 20.65
C THR A 502 5.87 7.74 19.48
N GLN A 503 5.86 8.87 18.77
CA GLN A 503 6.78 9.15 17.69
C GLN A 503 7.47 10.47 17.93
N LEU A 504 8.78 10.50 17.68
CA LEU A 504 9.63 11.68 17.74
C LEU A 504 10.27 11.90 16.37
N GLN A 505 10.30 13.14 15.90
CA GLN A 505 10.94 13.52 14.66
C GLN A 505 11.67 14.83 14.82
N THR A 506 12.79 14.97 14.12
CA THR A 506 13.50 16.23 14.06
C THR A 506 14.18 16.41 12.71
N THR A 507 14.02 17.61 12.15
CA THR A 507 14.53 18.01 10.84
C THR A 507 15.51 19.15 11.00
N PHE A 508 16.61 19.08 10.25
CA PHE A 508 17.61 20.12 10.12
C PHE A 508 17.72 20.51 8.65
N THR A 509 17.61 21.81 8.36
CA THR A 509 17.83 22.37 7.03
C THR A 509 18.96 23.38 7.09
N HIS A 510 19.99 23.18 6.26
CA HIS A 510 21.12 24.08 6.17
C HIS A 510 21.41 24.44 4.72
N PHE A 511 21.83 25.70 4.52
CA PHE A 511 22.21 26.24 3.23
C PHE A 511 23.71 26.53 3.22
N PHE A 512 24.41 26.01 2.23
CA PHE A 512 25.81 26.34 1.96
C PHE A 512 25.86 27.13 0.66
N ASP A 513 26.23 28.40 0.73
CA ASP A 513 26.36 29.22 -0.47
C ASP A 513 27.73 28.99 -1.15
N GLN A 514 27.77 29.11 -2.48
CA GLN A 514 28.99 29.10 -3.30
C GLN A 514 29.87 27.84 -3.13
N VAL A 515 29.28 26.65 -3.29
CA VAL A 515 29.97 25.36 -3.08
C VAL A 515 29.96 24.52 -4.36
N LEU A 516 31.10 23.90 -4.69
CA LEU A 516 31.28 23.08 -5.90
C LEU A 516 30.93 23.79 -7.23
N GLY A 517 30.95 25.13 -7.25
CA GLY A 517 30.51 25.94 -8.40
C GLY A 517 28.99 26.15 -8.47
N ALA A 518 28.21 25.55 -7.58
CA ALA A 518 26.80 25.84 -7.40
C ALA A 518 26.63 27.18 -6.67
N SER A 519 25.54 27.90 -6.96
CA SER A 519 25.19 29.11 -6.23
C SER A 519 24.81 28.79 -4.79
N ARG A 520 24.15 27.64 -4.58
CA ARG A 520 23.73 27.13 -3.27
C ARG A 520 23.69 25.61 -3.23
N ALA A 521 23.98 25.05 -2.07
CA ALA A 521 23.64 23.69 -1.69
C ALA A 521 22.65 23.71 -0.53
N THR A 522 21.51 23.03 -0.69
CA THR A 522 20.54 22.81 0.36
C THR A 522 20.67 21.39 0.88
N VAL A 523 20.90 21.24 2.18
CA VAL A 523 20.94 19.93 2.84
C VAL A 523 19.84 19.86 3.88
N VAL A 524 18.95 18.89 3.74
CA VAL A 524 17.88 18.59 4.69
C VAL A 524 18.11 17.20 5.26
N GLY A 525 18.21 17.09 6.58
CA GLY A 525 18.32 15.83 7.30
C GLY A 525 17.19 15.66 8.29
N GLU A 526 16.53 14.51 8.30
CA GLU A 526 15.49 14.18 9.28
C GLU A 526 15.81 12.86 9.99
N VAL A 527 15.63 12.84 11.30
CA VAL A 527 15.69 11.63 12.13
C VAL A 527 14.32 11.37 12.72
N GLY A 528 13.86 10.12 12.65
CA GLY A 528 12.59 9.70 13.24
C GLY A 528 12.78 8.48 14.13
N TRP A 529 12.06 8.47 15.25
CA TRP A 529 12.01 7.37 16.20
C TRP A 529 10.57 7.09 16.60
N THR A 530 10.23 5.81 16.73
CA THR A 530 8.89 5.36 17.13
C THR A 530 9.00 4.33 18.24
N HIS A 531 8.13 4.48 19.24
CA HIS A 531 7.94 3.58 20.36
C HIS A 531 6.55 2.97 20.34
N VAL A 532 6.46 1.66 20.53
CA VAL A 532 5.19 0.94 20.67
C VAL A 532 5.09 0.32 22.06
N GLY A 533 4.17 0.85 22.87
CA GLY A 533 3.86 0.39 24.20
C GLY A 533 3.00 -0.88 24.21
N GLY A 534 3.18 -1.71 25.23
CA GLY A 534 2.32 -2.89 25.47
C GLY A 534 2.43 -4.00 24.43
N LEU A 535 3.55 -4.11 23.70
CA LEU A 535 3.80 -5.23 22.79
C LEU A 535 3.92 -6.56 23.55
N GLU A 536 3.25 -7.58 23.03
CA GLU A 536 3.33 -8.94 23.53
C GLU A 536 4.75 -9.51 23.34
N SER A 537 5.20 -10.34 24.29
CA SER A 537 6.53 -10.95 24.20
C SER A 537 6.61 -11.93 23.04
N ILE A 538 7.55 -11.68 22.13
CA ILE A 538 7.75 -12.54 20.96
C ILE A 538 8.24 -13.96 21.32
N ARG A 539 8.74 -14.17 22.55
CA ARG A 539 9.24 -15.47 22.99
C ARG A 539 8.13 -16.51 23.21
N ASN A 540 6.87 -16.07 23.39
CA ASN A 540 5.76 -16.99 23.49
C ASN A 540 5.27 -17.39 22.08
N LYS A 541 5.25 -18.70 21.81
CA LYS A 541 4.81 -19.28 20.54
C LYS A 541 3.36 -18.93 20.16
N ASP A 542 2.51 -18.61 21.15
CA ASP A 542 1.10 -18.28 20.96
C ASP A 542 0.83 -16.77 20.94
N SER A 543 1.90 -15.95 21.02
CA SER A 543 1.78 -14.49 20.99
C SER A 543 1.38 -13.97 19.61
N ILE A 544 0.64 -12.88 19.62
CA ILE A 544 0.32 -12.10 18.42
C ILE A 544 1.62 -11.50 17.90
N ARG A 545 1.87 -11.67 16.60
CA ARG A 545 2.92 -10.99 15.86
C ARG A 545 2.29 -9.84 15.08
N TYR A 546 3.03 -8.75 14.93
CA TYR A 546 2.56 -7.55 14.23
C TYR A 546 3.44 -7.24 13.03
N GLY A 547 2.82 -6.73 11.97
CA GLY A 547 3.50 -6.38 10.72
C GLY A 547 4.16 -7.58 10.04
N ARG A 548 5.32 -7.31 9.44
CA ARG A 548 6.07 -8.20 8.53
C ARG A 548 5.33 -8.53 7.25
N ASP A 549 6.03 -8.40 6.12
CA ASP A 549 5.46 -8.74 4.82
C ASP A 549 5.06 -10.22 4.78
N PRO A 550 3.88 -10.52 4.23
CA PRO A 550 3.35 -11.87 4.14
C PRO A 550 4.25 -12.91 3.44
N ILE A 551 5.10 -12.45 2.54
CA ILE A 551 6.00 -13.30 1.74
C ILE A 551 6.98 -14.13 2.58
N PHE A 552 7.24 -13.72 3.82
CA PHE A 552 8.17 -14.38 4.75
C PHE A 552 7.48 -15.39 5.70
N GLY A 553 6.19 -15.66 5.51
CA GLY A 553 5.44 -16.65 6.30
C GLY A 553 5.30 -16.29 7.78
N VAL A 554 4.87 -17.26 8.60
CA VAL A 554 4.85 -17.19 10.07
C VAL A 554 4.80 -18.61 10.64
N LYS A 555 5.29 -18.79 11.88
CA LYS A 555 5.27 -20.09 12.57
C LYS A 555 3.84 -20.59 12.79
N GLY A 556 3.62 -21.90 12.64
CA GLY A 556 2.45 -22.59 13.20
C GLY A 556 1.20 -22.53 12.33
N SER A 557 1.30 -23.03 11.10
CA SER A 557 0.21 -23.08 10.12
C SER A 557 -0.17 -24.52 9.75
N ALA A 558 -1.41 -24.77 9.32
CA ALA A 558 -1.77 -26.04 8.66
C ALA A 558 -0.93 -26.31 7.38
N VAL A 559 -0.40 -25.27 6.75
CA VAL A 559 0.54 -25.35 5.60
C VAL A 559 2.01 -25.18 6.00
N ASP A 560 2.29 -24.87 7.26
CA ASP A 560 3.64 -24.91 7.84
C ASP A 560 3.64 -25.48 9.28
N PRO A 561 3.23 -26.74 9.44
CA PRO A 561 3.06 -27.35 10.76
C PRO A 561 4.39 -27.71 11.44
N THR A 562 5.48 -27.84 10.66
CA THR A 562 6.82 -28.17 11.15
C THR A 562 7.72 -26.94 11.33
N GLY A 563 7.23 -25.72 11.05
CA GLY A 563 8.00 -24.48 11.22
C GLY A 563 9.07 -24.26 10.15
N THR A 564 8.90 -24.82 8.96
CA THR A 564 9.76 -24.63 7.79
C THR A 564 9.87 -23.18 7.36
N SER A 565 8.83 -22.35 7.55
CA SER A 565 8.90 -20.92 7.26
C SER A 565 9.86 -20.20 8.22
N VAL A 566 9.88 -20.56 9.50
CA VAL A 566 10.83 -20.00 10.48
C VAL A 566 12.25 -20.49 10.18
N ALA A 567 12.41 -21.77 9.83
CA ALA A 567 13.71 -22.31 9.41
C ALA A 567 14.27 -21.57 8.18
N LYS A 568 13.40 -21.19 7.24
CA LYS A 568 13.78 -20.52 5.99
C LYS A 568 13.96 -19.01 6.13
N TYR A 569 13.02 -18.32 6.78
CA TYR A 569 12.95 -16.85 6.81
C TYR A 569 13.35 -16.24 8.14
N GLY A 570 13.37 -17.01 9.22
CA GLY A 570 13.65 -16.54 10.59
C GLY A 570 12.41 -15.99 11.32
N ASP A 571 12.57 -15.72 12.61
CA ASP A 571 11.53 -15.19 13.52
C ASP A 571 11.70 -13.69 13.85
N HIS A 572 12.45 -12.96 12.99
CA HIS A 572 12.60 -11.51 13.06
C HIS A 572 11.70 -10.81 12.03
N GLY A 573 11.73 -9.47 11.93
CA GLY A 573 10.95 -8.73 10.93
C GLY A 573 9.57 -8.24 11.39
N PHE A 574 9.21 -8.51 12.63
CA PHE A 574 7.95 -8.07 13.25
C PHE A 574 8.15 -6.78 14.04
N VAL A 575 7.05 -6.05 14.27
CA VAL A 575 7.08 -4.76 14.99
C VAL A 575 7.86 -4.88 16.30
N THR A 576 8.83 -3.99 16.49
CA THR A 576 9.66 -3.90 17.70
C THR A 576 9.18 -2.78 18.60
N LYS A 577 9.59 -2.84 19.88
CA LYS A 577 9.22 -1.82 20.87
C LYS A 577 9.76 -0.43 20.51
N ASN A 578 10.96 -0.39 19.96
CA ASN A 578 11.57 0.83 19.43
C ASN A 578 12.00 0.58 17.99
N SER A 579 11.88 1.59 17.15
CA SER A 579 12.40 1.59 15.78
C SER A 579 12.82 2.99 15.39
N TRP A 580 13.88 3.16 14.61
CA TRP A 580 14.32 4.48 14.16
C TRP A 580 15.03 4.43 12.81
N GLY A 581 15.08 5.60 12.17
CA GLY A 581 15.75 5.78 10.90
C GLY A 581 16.01 7.25 10.61
N TYR A 582 16.72 7.50 9.52
CA TYR A 582 16.98 8.85 9.05
C TYR A 582 16.79 8.97 7.54
N ARG A 583 16.57 10.21 7.09
CA ARG A 583 16.42 10.61 5.70
C ARG A 583 17.32 11.82 5.48
N VAL A 584 18.03 11.86 4.37
CA VAL A 584 18.86 13.00 3.97
C VAL A 584 18.55 13.34 2.53
N ARG A 585 18.38 14.62 2.23
CA ARG A 585 18.28 15.14 0.87
C ARG A 585 19.28 16.27 0.69
N GLY A 586 20.05 16.20 -0.39
CA GLY A 586 20.93 17.26 -0.85
C GLY A 586 20.50 17.74 -2.23
N ILE A 587 20.50 19.05 -2.44
CA ILE A 587 20.21 19.69 -3.73
C ILE A 587 21.29 20.74 -3.98
N LEU A 588 21.84 20.76 -5.19
CA LEU A 588 22.75 21.80 -5.65
C LEU A 588 22.02 22.66 -6.68
N ASP A 589 22.11 23.97 -6.58
CA ASP A 589 21.49 24.91 -7.50
C ASP A 589 22.55 25.53 -8.41
N TYR A 590 22.47 25.26 -9.72
CA TYR A 590 23.30 25.88 -10.73
C TYR A 590 22.43 26.75 -11.63
N SER A 591 22.62 28.06 -11.56
CA SER A 591 21.85 29.02 -12.34
C SER A 591 22.50 29.29 -13.69
N ASP A 592 21.68 29.43 -14.74
CA ASP A 592 22.10 29.78 -16.11
C ASP A 592 23.32 28.98 -16.60
N VAL A 593 23.24 27.65 -16.52
CA VAL A 593 24.35 26.76 -16.91
C VAL A 593 24.59 26.83 -18.41
N PHE A 594 23.50 26.83 -19.19
CA PHE A 594 23.54 27.07 -20.62
C PHE A 594 22.18 27.58 -21.11
N ALA A 595 22.20 28.62 -21.94
CA ALA A 595 21.02 29.17 -22.61
C ALA A 595 19.83 29.48 -21.66
N GLY A 596 20.09 29.97 -20.43
CA GLY A 596 19.06 30.28 -19.45
C GLY A 596 18.47 29.07 -18.71
N ILE A 597 19.01 27.87 -18.90
CA ILE A 597 18.58 26.66 -18.20
C ILE A 597 19.27 26.56 -16.84
N ASN A 598 18.47 26.40 -15.79
CA ASN A 598 18.95 26.09 -14.46
C ASN A 598 19.02 24.56 -14.29
N LEU A 599 20.01 24.09 -13.54
CA LEU A 599 20.18 22.67 -13.22
C LEU A 599 20.19 22.45 -11.72
N HIS A 600 19.47 21.43 -11.28
CA HIS A 600 19.35 21.03 -9.89
C HIS A 600 19.73 19.56 -9.67
N PRO A 601 21.05 19.22 -9.69
CA PRO A 601 21.50 17.92 -9.27
C PRO A 601 21.08 17.65 -7.83
N ASN A 602 20.45 16.51 -7.59
CA ASN A 602 19.94 16.16 -6.26
C ASN A 602 20.21 14.71 -5.89
N MET A 603 20.28 14.47 -4.59
CA MET A 603 20.46 13.15 -4.00
C MET A 603 19.53 13.02 -2.80
N ALA A 604 18.85 11.89 -2.69
CA ALA A 604 18.08 11.52 -1.52
C ALA A 604 18.56 10.16 -1.01
N PHE A 605 18.71 10.04 0.29
CA PHE A 605 19.13 8.81 0.95
C PHE A 605 18.21 8.51 2.12
N SER A 606 17.82 7.25 2.26
CA SER A 606 17.05 6.75 3.38
C SER A 606 17.72 5.53 4.00
N HIS A 607 17.67 5.46 5.32
CA HIS A 607 18.10 4.29 6.07
C HIS A 607 17.21 4.08 7.29
N ASP A 608 16.58 2.93 7.35
CA ASP A 608 15.87 2.43 8.52
C ASP A 608 16.87 1.64 9.35
N VAL A 609 17.36 2.22 10.44
CA VAL A 609 18.60 1.74 11.07
C VAL A 609 18.36 0.52 11.94
N ASP A 610 17.41 0.63 12.87
CA ASP A 610 17.13 -0.43 13.84
C ASP A 610 15.62 -0.56 14.09
N GLY A 611 15.16 -1.80 14.22
CA GLY A 611 13.78 -2.13 14.54
C GLY A 611 12.79 -2.03 13.37
N TYR A 612 11.58 -2.54 13.62
CA TYR A 612 10.48 -2.54 12.67
C TYR A 612 9.32 -1.72 13.23
N GLY A 613 8.97 -0.64 12.53
CA GLY A 613 7.94 0.29 12.98
C GLY A 613 6.52 -0.27 12.76
N PRO A 614 5.52 0.21 13.53
CA PRO A 614 4.13 -0.19 13.32
C PRO A 614 3.68 0.20 11.90
N ASN A 615 2.88 -0.68 11.30
CA ASN A 615 2.26 -0.46 9.98
C ASN A 615 3.25 -0.08 8.86
N GLY A 616 4.50 -0.57 8.94
CA GLY A 616 5.50 -0.43 7.86
C GLY A 616 6.31 0.87 7.87
N GLN A 617 6.27 1.64 8.98
CA GLN A 617 6.98 2.92 9.06
C GLN A 617 8.51 2.82 8.96
N PHE A 618 9.10 1.78 9.57
CA PHE A 618 10.53 1.48 9.50
C PHE A 618 10.73 -0.02 9.24
N ASN A 619 11.71 -0.37 8.42
CA ASN A 619 12.11 -1.75 8.12
C ASN A 619 13.63 -1.90 8.32
N GLU A 620 14.04 -2.46 9.45
CA GLU A 620 15.44 -2.59 9.87
C GLU A 620 16.42 -2.97 8.73
N GLY A 621 17.45 -2.14 8.60
CA GLY A 621 18.51 -2.24 7.60
C GLY A 621 18.09 -1.85 6.19
N ALA A 622 16.82 -1.53 5.92
CA ALA A 622 16.38 -1.12 4.58
C ALA A 622 16.98 0.23 4.22
N LYS A 623 17.52 0.33 3.01
CA LYS A 623 18.10 1.55 2.47
C LYS A 623 17.53 1.84 1.08
N ALA A 624 17.45 3.12 0.76
CA ALA A 624 17.24 3.56 -0.61
C ALA A 624 18.13 4.77 -0.89
N VAL A 625 18.58 4.86 -2.14
CA VAL A 625 19.27 6.04 -2.65
C VAL A 625 18.62 6.45 -3.97
N SER A 626 18.39 7.75 -4.13
CA SER A 626 17.93 8.34 -5.38
C SER A 626 18.89 9.43 -5.80
N PHE A 627 19.27 9.42 -7.08
CA PHE A 627 20.01 10.50 -7.71
C PHE A 627 19.13 11.11 -8.80
N GLY A 628 19.05 12.43 -8.82
CA GLY A 628 18.24 13.19 -9.75
C GLY A 628 19.03 14.31 -10.41
N LEU A 629 18.60 14.67 -11.61
CA LEU A 629 18.95 15.90 -12.29
C LEU A 629 17.66 16.53 -12.79
N ASP A 630 17.28 17.63 -12.15
CA ASP A 630 16.16 18.45 -12.59
C ASP A 630 16.69 19.65 -13.37
N ALA A 631 15.96 20.09 -14.38
CA ALA A 631 16.25 21.25 -15.19
C ALA A 631 14.98 22.08 -15.36
N ASP A 632 15.09 23.40 -15.23
CA ASP A 632 14.02 24.32 -15.57
C ASP A 632 14.51 25.42 -16.50
N TYR A 633 13.60 25.90 -17.34
CA TYR A 633 13.81 27.03 -18.23
C TYR A 633 12.67 28.02 -18.04
N GLN A 634 13.03 29.22 -17.55
CA GLN A 634 12.12 30.34 -17.30
C GLN A 634 10.93 30.01 -16.38
N ASN A 635 11.04 29.01 -15.49
CA ASN A 635 9.94 28.46 -14.69
C ASN A 635 8.74 27.89 -15.50
N THR A 636 8.81 27.93 -16.83
CA THR A 636 7.75 27.46 -17.74
C THR A 636 7.96 26.01 -18.10
N TYR A 637 9.18 25.63 -18.51
CA TYR A 637 9.47 24.26 -18.95
C TYR A 637 10.34 23.55 -17.93
N THR A 638 9.98 22.31 -17.58
CA THR A 638 10.73 21.49 -16.64
C THR A 638 11.09 20.15 -17.25
N ALA A 639 12.24 19.60 -16.87
CA ALA A 639 12.66 18.25 -17.18
C ALA A 639 13.28 17.62 -15.92
N ALA A 640 12.97 16.35 -15.65
CA ALA A 640 13.51 15.65 -14.49
C ALA A 640 13.92 14.23 -14.88
N LEU A 641 15.17 13.87 -14.60
CA LEU A 641 15.70 12.52 -14.75
C LEU A 641 16.13 12.02 -13.38
N SER A 642 15.66 10.85 -12.96
CA SER A 642 16.07 10.24 -11.69
C SER A 642 16.30 8.74 -11.79
N TYR A 643 17.19 8.24 -10.94
CA TYR A 643 17.44 6.82 -10.72
C TYR A 643 17.33 6.52 -9.23
N THR A 644 16.49 5.55 -8.87
CA THR A 644 16.33 5.08 -7.49
C THR A 644 16.73 3.62 -7.36
N ASN A 645 17.56 3.32 -6.36
CA ASN A 645 18.00 1.99 -5.99
C ASN A 645 17.60 1.66 -4.54
N PHE A 646 17.03 0.47 -4.33
CA PHE A 646 16.66 -0.07 -3.02
C PHE A 646 17.58 -1.23 -2.67
N PHE A 647 18.16 -1.21 -1.47
CA PHE A 647 19.13 -2.21 -1.05
C PHE A 647 19.08 -2.45 0.46
N ASP A 648 19.76 -3.50 0.91
CA ASP A 648 19.81 -3.93 2.32
C ASP A 648 18.43 -4.13 3.00
N GLY A 649 18.46 -4.60 4.25
CA GLY A 649 17.27 -4.97 5.03
C GLY A 649 16.78 -6.39 4.70
N ARG A 650 16.80 -7.29 5.68
CA ARG A 650 16.46 -8.72 5.45
C ARG A 650 15.04 -8.92 4.96
N TYR A 651 14.11 -8.09 5.47
CA TYR A 651 12.68 -8.15 5.17
C TYR A 651 12.21 -6.99 4.28
N ASN A 652 13.14 -6.33 3.58
CA ASN A 652 12.84 -5.28 2.61
C ASN A 652 12.41 -5.90 1.27
N THR A 653 11.13 -5.75 0.92
CA THR A 653 10.57 -6.27 -0.33
C THR A 653 10.79 -5.33 -1.53
N LEU A 654 11.30 -4.10 -1.33
CA LEU A 654 11.58 -3.16 -2.41
C LEU A 654 12.90 -3.42 -3.15
N LYS A 655 13.76 -4.33 -2.65
CA LYS A 655 15.10 -4.61 -3.21
C LYS A 655 15.16 -4.94 -4.70
N ASP A 656 14.06 -5.38 -5.29
CA ASP A 656 13.99 -5.71 -6.72
C ASP A 656 13.16 -4.70 -7.54
N ARG A 657 12.94 -3.49 -6.98
CA ARG A 657 12.08 -2.44 -7.53
C ARG A 657 12.86 -1.20 -7.99
N ASP A 658 14.16 -1.33 -8.26
CA ASP A 658 14.95 -0.22 -8.80
C ASP A 658 14.40 0.27 -10.13
N PHE A 659 14.47 1.58 -10.35
CA PHE A 659 13.90 2.21 -11.54
C PHE A 659 14.59 3.50 -11.94
N VAL A 660 14.46 3.83 -13.22
CA VAL A 660 14.75 5.16 -13.78
C VAL A 660 13.41 5.81 -14.14
N SER A 661 13.27 7.11 -13.89
CA SER A 661 12.12 7.93 -14.28
C SER A 661 12.59 9.16 -15.06
N LEU A 662 11.88 9.50 -16.13
CA LEU A 662 12.06 10.71 -16.91
C LEU A 662 10.71 11.42 -17.05
N SER A 663 10.67 12.73 -16.83
CA SER A 663 9.47 13.55 -17.07
C SER A 663 9.81 14.91 -17.64
N PHE A 664 8.85 15.46 -18.40
CA PHE A 664 8.86 16.82 -18.93
C PHE A 664 7.55 17.50 -18.55
N GLY A 665 7.63 18.75 -18.11
CA GLY A 665 6.47 19.55 -17.72
C GLY A 665 6.45 20.90 -18.42
N VAL A 666 5.25 21.46 -18.55
CA VAL A 666 5.02 22.87 -18.87
C VAL A 666 4.05 23.45 -17.86
N ASN A 667 4.38 24.61 -17.32
CA ASN A 667 3.52 25.41 -16.45
C ASN A 667 3.12 26.68 -17.19
N PHE A 668 1.84 27.03 -17.11
CA PHE A 668 1.33 28.28 -17.61
C PHE A 668 0.20 28.80 -16.79
#